data_AF-A0A915D7P2-F1
#
_entry.id   AF-A0A915D7P2-F1
#
_cell.length_a   1.000
_cell.length_b   1.000
_cell.length_c   1.000
_cell.angle_alpha   90.00
_cell.angle_beta   90.00
_cell.angle_gamma   90.00
#
_symmetry.space_group_name_H-M   'P 1'
#
loop_
_entity.id
_entity.type
_entity.pdbx_description
1 polymer ?
#
loop_
_entity_poly.entity_id
_entity_poly.type
_entity_poly.pdbx_seq_one_letter_code
_entity_poly.pdbx_strand_id
1 'polypeptide(L)'
;MGSQPMVICRRRLCAHIPSCYHTKTVERLIAPLVHLVTSLHSDYCPQGESSRDGHAVLLRVKQTLEHFLGTGLEIIRNYPLAVGKALEQLNGALNNVRVTGSELLVLGEEFVKSPSNPNLRSKSVDSARNVLMAVAKLLIMADMVDVHLLLDQAEKVRNILDGTGKADSTKELLETFSNCDAKNYNSSHDSFLQSFYTPPEQEAAKINREYAYNEMQKALDCFKDVIQGQAPSDDVAISRHGRINDLVQNLEEFQQRVHMDPSAYRPHKHRPQLEELLERIASGSAVIADLYNTRPERHGQIIAGVNNLRQALQDLLKEYEQNVGRTEPNEDLDLSLVHLLGRVKDLRRFLRRAIVDHVSDAFVDTRTPLVILIDSASRGDRPMTEEAAQLFQSHSEKIVDVARLVCDMSNDTDGVRVLRYAALLCEKVAPQVVNAAFLLCEKPNSTVVQENMKVFENVWLDRLKVLTMAMDNLISVEDFLSVSEVHISEDVKVGIQAIMEKDAEAFDRTAGAIRGRSIRVCDVVANEVEQLPTSHYSENVKNAIRRLRDDALPQFVNRAEKIGTNMSDDQSNGENSPKEDIEEMIEACNIVYEAVGNVRSAFLMNMNPEDMDSDNEYEEDGITTVNDSRSQVSDNDTDNQQRVMRHLPEESKREIQKQIDVFKITQRKFEYEVGKWDDTGNDIIALAKHMCHIMANMTDFTKGRGPLRTTMDVIKAAQEISDDGAKLNALARQIGNESVESDTKKDLFAYLERITLFCHQLNVTSKVKADVQVVGDELRVSGLEAATSLIQNAKNLLNAVILTVKSAFIASTKYRRKESTKPRIVEWRMALPQKQPLVKSPQKSSNTQGIIRRVSERRPQPPMQTLAQFQVR
;
A
#
# COMPACT_ATOMS: atom_id res chain seq x y z
N MET A 1 5.82 31.92 15.86
CA MET A 1 6.37 32.94 14.96
C MET A 1 7.58 32.43 14.17
N GLY A 2 7.52 31.22 13.57
CA GLY A 2 8.69 30.56 12.96
C GLY A 2 8.75 30.60 11.42
N SER A 3 7.83 31.29 10.74
CA SER A 3 7.61 31.14 9.29
C SER A 3 8.18 32.29 8.43
N GLN A 4 8.75 33.34 9.04
CA GLN A 4 9.20 34.54 8.34
C GLN A 4 10.58 34.48 7.64
N PRO A 5 11.58 33.68 8.07
CA PRO A 5 12.89 33.67 7.39
C PRO A 5 12.84 33.05 5.98
N MET A 6 11.98 32.04 5.77
CA MET A 6 11.85 31.35 4.48
C MET A 6 11.24 32.23 3.37
N VAL A 7 10.31 33.12 3.72
CA VAL A 7 9.63 33.99 2.74
C VAL A 7 10.55 35.13 2.28
N ILE A 8 11.43 35.61 3.16
CA ILE A 8 12.36 36.72 2.87
C ILE A 8 13.56 36.24 2.05
N CYS A 9 14.09 35.03 2.31
CA CYS A 9 15.13 34.43 1.46
C CYS A 9 14.60 33.97 0.10
N ARG A 10 13.36 33.44 0.02
CA ARG A 10 12.66 33.18 -1.26
C ARG A 10 12.64 34.42 -2.15
N ARG A 11 12.32 35.58 -1.60
CA ARG A 11 12.28 36.84 -2.36
C ARG A 11 13.65 37.32 -2.82
N ARG A 12 14.75 37.07 -2.09
CA ARG A 12 16.09 37.55 -2.47
C ARG A 12 16.82 36.65 -3.48
N LEU A 13 16.60 35.34 -3.48
CA LEU A 13 17.17 34.44 -4.50
C LEU A 13 16.36 34.45 -5.81
N CYS A 14 15.03 34.62 -5.74
CA CYS A 14 14.14 34.61 -6.90
C CYS A 14 13.94 35.99 -7.56
N ALA A 15 14.38 37.10 -6.95
CA ALA A 15 14.14 38.45 -7.48
C ALA A 15 14.89 38.81 -8.77
N HIS A 16 15.80 37.95 -9.27
CA HIS A 16 16.59 38.22 -10.49
C HIS A 16 16.43 37.12 -11.56
N ILE A 17 15.45 36.23 -11.40
CA ILE A 17 15.19 35.12 -12.32
C ILE A 17 13.78 35.33 -12.93
N PRO A 18 13.61 35.32 -14.26
CA PRO A 18 12.30 35.42 -14.89
C PRO A 18 11.34 34.36 -14.36
N SER A 19 10.12 34.75 -14.00
CA SER A 19 9.11 33.91 -13.35
C SER A 19 8.55 32.77 -14.21
N CYS A 20 9.03 32.60 -15.45
CA CYS A 20 8.50 31.67 -16.45
C CYS A 20 9.25 30.33 -16.58
N TYR A 21 10.29 30.07 -15.78
CA TYR A 21 11.14 28.86 -15.91
C TYR A 21 11.40 28.15 -14.57
N HIS A 22 10.41 28.04 -13.69
CA HIS A 22 10.58 27.42 -12.36
C HIS A 22 10.16 25.94 -12.37
N THR A 23 11.14 25.02 -12.38
CA THR A 23 10.87 23.59 -12.19
C THR A 23 10.79 23.25 -10.69
N LYS A 24 9.60 22.86 -10.22
CA LYS A 24 9.35 22.47 -8.79
C LYS A 24 10.22 21.30 -8.32
N THR A 25 10.71 20.45 -9.22
CA THR A 25 11.62 19.33 -8.92
C THR A 25 12.99 19.83 -8.46
N VAL A 26 13.51 20.88 -9.08
CA VAL A 26 14.79 21.49 -8.74
C VAL A 26 14.68 22.25 -7.42
N GLU A 27 13.58 22.96 -7.19
CA GLU A 27 13.29 23.52 -5.86
C GLU A 27 13.28 22.44 -4.78
N ARG A 28 12.75 21.24 -5.04
CA ARG A 28 12.78 20.11 -4.09
C ARG A 28 14.17 19.49 -3.90
N LEU A 29 15.00 19.43 -4.95
CA LEU A 29 16.36 18.90 -4.88
C LEU A 29 17.35 19.89 -4.24
N ILE A 30 17.15 21.19 -4.46
CA ILE A 30 17.96 22.28 -3.92
C ILE A 30 17.47 22.73 -2.54
N ALA A 31 16.19 22.52 -2.17
CA ALA A 31 15.66 22.86 -0.86
C ALA A 31 16.44 22.24 0.33
N PRO A 32 16.85 20.95 0.30
CA PRO A 32 17.73 20.39 1.33
C PRO A 32 19.08 21.11 1.41
N LEU A 33 19.65 21.50 0.27
CA LEU A 33 20.91 22.25 0.23
C LEU A 33 20.73 23.67 0.78
N VAL A 34 19.65 24.36 0.43
CA VAL A 34 19.29 25.67 0.98
C VAL A 34 19.01 25.57 2.48
N HIS A 35 18.32 24.51 2.91
CA HIS A 35 18.08 24.27 4.33
C HIS A 35 19.39 24.00 5.07
N LEU A 36 20.27 23.17 4.53
CA LEU A 36 21.60 22.90 5.07
C LEU A 36 22.41 24.21 5.20
N VAL A 37 22.44 25.02 4.13
CA VAL A 37 23.05 26.36 4.08
C VAL A 37 22.50 27.26 5.19
N THR A 38 21.19 27.26 5.43
CA THR A 38 20.55 28.08 6.48
C THR A 38 20.68 27.52 7.90
N SER A 39 20.86 26.20 8.04
CA SER A 39 20.90 25.47 9.32
C SER A 39 22.32 25.19 9.81
N LEU A 40 23.35 25.63 9.07
CA LEU A 40 24.72 25.64 9.57
C LEU A 40 24.83 26.62 10.75
N HIS A 41 24.95 26.09 11.97
CA HIS A 41 25.04 26.85 13.21
C HIS A 41 26.49 27.23 13.52
N SER A 42 26.74 28.51 13.86
CA SER A 42 28.04 29.02 14.32
C SER A 42 28.41 28.59 15.75
N ASP A 43 27.41 28.29 16.58
CA ASP A 43 27.56 28.38 18.05
C ASP A 43 27.92 27.06 18.76
N TYR A 44 28.01 25.93 18.04
CA TYR A 44 28.13 24.62 18.68
C TYR A 44 29.58 24.12 18.84
N CYS A 45 30.29 24.39 19.94
CA CYS A 45 31.64 23.84 20.15
C CYS A 45 31.55 22.38 20.65
N PRO A 46 32.04 21.35 19.93
CA PRO A 46 32.06 19.99 20.46
C PRO A 46 33.07 19.91 21.61
N GLN A 47 32.60 19.54 22.80
CA GLN A 47 33.48 19.07 23.86
C GLN A 47 33.82 17.60 23.57
N GLY A 48 34.91 17.39 22.84
CA GLY A 48 35.43 16.06 22.52
C GLY A 48 36.25 16.07 21.23
N GLU A 49 37.46 15.51 21.28
CA GLU A 49 38.35 15.35 20.13
C GLU A 49 37.68 14.50 19.05
N SER A 50 37.20 15.12 17.97
CA SER A 50 36.77 14.36 16.80
C SER A 50 38.01 13.84 16.07
N SER A 51 38.19 12.52 16.11
CA SER A 51 39.26 11.72 15.49
C SER A 51 39.24 11.73 13.93
N ARG A 52 39.16 12.90 13.29
CA ARG A 52 39.36 13.05 11.84
C ARG A 52 40.32 14.19 11.57
N ASP A 53 41.42 13.90 10.90
CA ASP A 53 42.41 14.89 10.47
C ASP A 53 41.76 15.97 9.60
N GLY A 54 41.70 17.20 10.11
CA GLY A 54 41.11 18.35 9.42
C GLY A 54 41.82 18.66 8.11
N HIS A 55 43.13 18.36 7.99
CA HIS A 55 43.87 18.54 6.75
C HIS A 55 43.42 17.57 5.67
N ALA A 56 43.18 16.30 6.03
CA ALA A 56 42.63 15.30 5.12
C ALA A 56 41.23 15.69 4.60
N VAL A 57 40.38 16.30 5.44
CA VAL A 57 39.07 16.81 5.02
C VAL A 57 39.21 17.97 4.04
N LEU A 58 40.05 18.95 4.35
CA LEU A 58 40.29 20.10 3.48
C LEU A 58 40.88 19.69 2.11
N LEU A 59 41.81 18.74 2.10
CA LEU A 59 42.38 18.18 0.89
C LEU A 59 41.31 17.53 0.01
N ARG A 60 40.37 16.80 0.61
CA ARG A 60 39.25 16.18 -0.11
C ARG A 60 38.28 17.22 -0.67
N VAL A 61 38.03 18.30 0.07
CA VAL A 61 37.22 19.43 -0.43
C VAL A 61 37.88 20.07 -1.64
N LYS A 62 39.20 20.30 -1.58
CA LYS A 62 39.98 20.83 -2.71
C LYS A 62 39.86 19.94 -3.95
N GLN A 63 40.12 18.63 -3.81
CA GLN A 63 40.02 17.67 -4.91
C GLN A 63 38.61 17.62 -5.51
N THR A 64 37.58 17.65 -4.66
CA THR A 64 36.18 17.62 -5.11
C THR A 64 35.82 18.89 -5.89
N LEU A 65 36.27 20.05 -5.42
CA LEU A 65 36.05 21.33 -6.09
C LEU A 65 36.77 21.38 -7.45
N GLU A 66 38.03 20.95 -7.51
CA GLU A 66 38.80 20.88 -8.76
C GLU A 66 38.13 19.95 -9.78
N HIS A 67 37.69 18.77 -9.33
CA HIS A 67 36.93 17.84 -10.17
C HIS A 67 35.62 18.47 -10.66
N PHE A 68 34.82 19.05 -9.76
CA PHE A 68 33.54 19.69 -10.11
C PHE A 68 33.72 20.81 -11.15
N LEU A 69 34.73 21.67 -10.97
CA LEU A 69 35.03 22.75 -11.91
C LEU A 69 35.51 22.20 -13.26
N GLY A 70 36.32 21.14 -13.27
CA GLY A 70 36.77 20.46 -14.47
C GLY A 70 35.61 19.88 -15.27
N THR A 71 34.76 19.08 -14.62
CA THR A 71 33.54 18.52 -15.23
C THR A 71 32.60 19.61 -15.72
N GLY A 72 32.40 20.68 -14.94
CA GLY A 72 31.54 21.81 -15.33
C GLY A 72 32.04 22.51 -16.59
N LEU A 73 33.35 22.74 -16.73
CA LEU A 73 33.94 23.33 -17.94
C LEU A 73 33.76 22.43 -19.16
N GLU A 74 33.95 21.12 -19.00
CA GLU A 74 33.79 20.15 -20.08
C GLU A 74 32.34 20.08 -20.57
N ILE A 75 31.38 20.02 -19.64
CA ILE A 75 29.94 20.01 -19.96
C ILE A 75 29.57 21.29 -20.70
N ILE A 76 29.96 22.47 -20.20
CA ILE A 76 29.65 23.75 -20.84
C ILE A 76 30.25 23.84 -22.25
N ARG A 77 31.49 23.34 -22.43
CA ARG A 77 32.17 23.35 -23.74
C ARG A 77 31.46 22.47 -24.77
N ASN A 78 30.91 21.34 -24.34
CA ASN A 78 30.23 20.38 -25.21
C ASN A 78 28.73 20.67 -25.34
N TYR A 79 28.23 21.77 -24.76
CA TYR A 79 26.81 22.04 -24.67
C TYR A 79 26.26 22.64 -25.99
N PRO A 80 25.33 21.96 -26.68
CA PRO A 80 24.97 22.26 -28.08
C PRO A 80 24.22 23.59 -28.31
N LEU A 81 23.68 24.22 -27.25
CA LEU A 81 22.96 25.50 -27.32
C LEU A 81 23.63 26.65 -26.56
N ALA A 82 24.81 26.46 -26.00
CA ALA A 82 25.50 27.50 -25.26
C ALA A 82 26.17 28.48 -26.24
N VAL A 83 25.36 29.28 -26.92
CA VAL A 83 25.83 30.38 -27.80
C VAL A 83 25.31 31.70 -27.25
N GLY A 84 26.15 32.72 -27.25
CA GLY A 84 25.81 34.06 -26.76
C GLY A 84 25.62 34.14 -25.24
N LYS A 85 24.54 34.79 -24.80
CA LYS A 85 24.35 35.23 -23.40
C LYS A 85 24.22 34.08 -22.38
N ALA A 86 23.68 32.93 -22.76
CA ALA A 86 23.54 31.78 -21.86
C ALA A 86 24.89 31.15 -21.50
N LEU A 87 25.81 31.07 -22.49
CA LEU A 87 27.17 30.59 -22.29
C LEU A 87 27.97 31.53 -21.37
N GLU A 88 27.83 32.84 -21.55
CA GLU A 88 28.48 33.84 -20.70
C GLU A 88 27.98 33.72 -19.24
N GLN A 89 26.68 33.54 -19.06
CA GLN A 89 26.08 33.38 -17.74
C GLN A 89 26.54 32.09 -17.06
N LEU A 90 26.57 30.95 -17.76
CA LEU A 90 27.03 29.65 -17.21
C LEU A 90 28.52 29.71 -16.84
N ASN A 91 29.36 30.28 -17.70
CA ASN A 91 30.78 30.48 -17.40
C ASN A 91 30.98 31.44 -16.22
N GLY A 92 30.17 32.50 -16.12
CA GLY A 92 30.18 33.42 -14.98
C GLY A 92 29.78 32.73 -13.67
N ALA A 93 28.74 31.89 -13.68
CA ALA A 93 28.31 31.11 -12.53
C ALA A 93 29.37 30.10 -12.09
N LEU A 94 30.01 29.40 -13.03
CA LEU A 94 31.10 28.47 -12.76
C LEU A 94 32.34 29.19 -12.21
N ASN A 95 32.64 30.38 -12.71
CA ASN A 95 33.73 31.20 -12.18
C ASN A 95 33.42 31.67 -10.74
N ASN A 96 32.17 31.98 -10.42
CA ASN A 96 31.78 32.30 -9.04
C ASN A 96 31.97 31.12 -8.08
N VAL A 97 31.71 29.89 -8.53
CA VAL A 97 32.03 28.66 -7.75
C VAL A 97 33.53 28.56 -7.52
N ARG A 98 34.35 28.86 -8.53
CA ARG A 98 35.81 28.86 -8.40
C ARG A 98 36.31 29.89 -7.38
N VAL A 99 35.81 31.12 -7.44
CA VAL A 99 36.22 32.21 -6.53
C VAL A 99 35.84 31.88 -5.10
N THR A 100 34.55 31.60 -4.84
CA THR A 100 34.06 31.25 -3.50
C THR A 100 34.71 29.99 -2.95
N GLY A 101 34.97 29.00 -3.81
CA GLY A 101 35.66 27.77 -3.42
C GLY A 101 37.12 28.02 -3.02
N SER A 102 37.81 28.93 -3.70
CA SER A 102 39.19 29.32 -3.35
C SER A 102 39.24 30.01 -1.98
N GLU A 103 38.29 30.90 -1.70
CA GLU A 103 38.15 31.55 -0.38
C GLU A 103 37.93 30.53 0.74
N LEU A 104 37.09 29.50 0.51
CA LEU A 104 36.85 28.43 1.47
C LEU A 104 38.12 27.63 1.75
N LEU A 105 38.94 27.36 0.74
CA LEU A 105 40.18 26.62 0.93
C LEU A 105 41.18 27.40 1.80
N VAL A 106 41.31 28.70 1.58
CA VAL A 106 42.18 29.58 2.38
C VAL A 106 41.69 29.64 3.83
N LEU A 107 40.41 29.96 4.05
CA LEU A 107 39.84 30.05 5.40
C LEU A 107 39.81 28.69 6.11
N GLY A 108 39.56 27.61 5.36
CA GLY A 108 39.61 26.25 5.86
C GLY A 108 41.01 25.86 6.32
N GLU A 109 42.06 26.28 5.62
CA GLU A 109 43.45 26.03 6.03
C GLU A 109 43.80 26.77 7.34
N GLU A 110 43.35 28.03 7.47
CA GLU A 110 43.50 28.79 8.71
C GLU A 110 42.71 28.16 9.88
N PHE A 111 41.50 27.67 9.62
CA PHE A 111 40.67 27.02 10.64
C PHE A 111 41.23 25.68 11.08
N VAL A 112 41.72 24.84 10.17
CA VAL A 112 42.31 23.54 10.50
C VAL A 112 43.57 23.71 11.37
N LYS A 113 44.33 24.80 11.19
CA LYS A 113 45.46 25.17 12.05
C LYS A 113 45.03 25.61 13.46
N SER A 114 43.77 26.02 13.66
CA SER A 114 43.26 26.55 14.93
C SER A 114 41.76 26.27 15.13
N PRO A 115 41.36 24.98 15.28
CA PRO A 115 39.96 24.56 15.23
C PRO A 115 39.12 25.05 16.42
N SER A 116 39.78 25.39 17.53
CA SER A 116 39.13 25.93 18.74
C SER A 116 38.78 27.42 18.63
N ASN A 117 39.18 28.11 17.55
CA ASN A 117 38.91 29.53 17.36
C ASN A 117 37.49 29.76 16.82
N PRO A 118 36.57 30.34 17.61
CA PRO A 118 35.18 30.52 17.21
C PRO A 118 35.02 31.49 16.03
N ASN A 119 35.91 32.48 15.88
CA ASN A 119 35.84 33.45 14.78
C ASN A 119 36.26 32.82 13.44
N LEU A 120 37.34 32.02 13.43
CA LEU A 120 37.77 31.29 12.23
C LEU A 120 36.73 30.23 11.82
N ARG A 121 36.11 29.60 12.81
CA ARG A 121 34.99 28.68 12.59
C ARG A 121 33.81 29.39 11.91
N SER A 122 33.37 30.52 12.45
CA SER A 122 32.27 31.32 11.88
C SER A 122 32.57 31.72 10.43
N LYS A 123 33.76 32.26 10.17
CA LYS A 123 34.21 32.64 8.82
C LYS A 123 34.27 31.45 7.85
N SER A 124 34.73 30.30 8.30
CA SER A 124 34.78 29.08 7.47
C SER A 124 33.40 28.55 7.14
N VAL A 125 32.46 28.62 8.10
CA VAL A 125 31.05 28.26 7.89
C VAL A 125 30.38 29.21 6.90
N ASP A 126 30.61 30.52 7.01
CA ASP A 126 30.08 31.51 6.07
C ASP A 126 30.65 31.35 4.66
N SER A 127 31.94 31.04 4.54
CA SER A 127 32.57 30.75 3.24
C SER A 127 32.00 29.46 2.62
N ALA A 128 31.80 28.41 3.42
CA ALA A 128 31.15 27.17 2.95
C ALA A 128 29.71 27.43 2.48
N ARG A 129 28.98 28.33 3.17
CA ARG A 129 27.65 28.78 2.76
C ARG A 129 27.70 29.47 1.39
N ASN A 130 28.70 30.33 1.14
CA ASN A 130 28.87 31.01 -0.14
C ASN A 130 29.15 30.05 -1.30
N VAL A 131 29.99 29.03 -1.08
CA VAL A 131 30.26 27.98 -2.08
C VAL A 131 28.97 27.24 -2.45
N LEU A 132 28.20 26.81 -1.45
CA LEU A 132 26.94 26.10 -1.69
C LEU A 132 25.93 26.97 -2.44
N MET A 133 25.85 28.27 -2.15
CA MET A 133 25.02 29.22 -2.91
C MET A 133 25.49 29.39 -4.36
N ALA A 134 26.80 29.45 -4.60
CA ALA A 134 27.36 29.56 -5.96
C ALA A 134 27.05 28.30 -6.78
N VAL A 135 27.21 27.12 -6.18
CA VAL A 135 26.88 25.82 -6.82
C VAL A 135 25.39 25.74 -7.13
N ALA A 136 24.52 26.12 -6.19
CA ALA A 136 23.08 26.13 -6.42
C ALA A 136 22.67 27.04 -7.59
N LYS A 137 23.27 28.23 -7.70
CA LYS A 137 23.03 29.16 -8.82
C LYS A 137 23.46 28.58 -10.17
N LEU A 138 24.62 27.89 -10.21
CA LEU A 138 25.10 27.23 -11.43
C LEU A 138 24.13 26.13 -11.87
N LEU A 139 23.66 25.28 -10.95
CA LEU A 139 22.72 24.20 -11.25
C LEU A 139 21.38 24.73 -11.77
N ILE A 140 20.80 25.74 -11.10
CA ILE A 140 19.55 26.38 -11.56
C ILE A 140 19.71 26.93 -12.98
N MET A 141 20.86 27.52 -13.28
CA MET A 141 21.12 28.07 -14.61
C MET A 141 21.29 27.00 -15.68
N ALA A 142 21.98 25.89 -15.36
CA ALA A 142 22.08 24.75 -16.27
C ALA A 142 20.70 24.17 -16.59
N ASP A 143 19.86 23.98 -15.57
CA ASP A 143 18.49 23.47 -15.73
C ASP A 143 17.62 24.41 -16.58
N MET A 144 17.78 25.74 -16.46
CA MET A 144 17.07 26.68 -17.32
C MET A 144 17.42 26.47 -18.80
N VAL A 145 18.69 26.22 -19.11
CA VAL A 145 19.12 25.95 -20.48
C VAL A 145 18.57 24.62 -20.97
N ASP A 146 18.56 23.57 -20.13
CA ASP A 146 17.94 22.28 -20.47
C ASP A 146 16.44 22.41 -20.75
N VAL A 147 15.71 23.19 -19.94
CA VAL A 147 14.29 23.52 -20.16
C VAL A 147 14.09 24.21 -21.51
N HIS A 148 14.93 25.19 -21.85
CA HIS A 148 14.86 25.85 -23.16
C HIS A 148 15.11 24.88 -24.32
N LEU A 149 16.10 23.98 -24.20
CA LEU A 149 16.38 22.95 -25.20
C LEU A 149 15.18 22.03 -25.39
N LEU A 150 14.58 21.54 -24.30
CA LEU A 150 13.43 20.65 -24.37
C LEU A 150 12.21 21.34 -25.01
N LEU A 151 12.00 22.63 -24.74
CA LEU A 151 10.92 23.41 -25.36
C LEU A 151 11.15 23.62 -26.86
N ASP A 152 12.39 23.92 -27.29
CA ASP A 152 12.75 24.04 -28.71
C ASP A 152 12.55 22.72 -29.46
N GLN A 153 12.91 21.58 -28.85
CA GLN A 153 12.65 20.27 -29.42
C GLN A 153 11.16 19.93 -29.49
N ALA A 154 10.38 20.28 -28.47
CA ALA A 154 8.92 20.09 -28.49
C ALA A 154 8.25 20.89 -29.62
N GLU A 155 8.74 22.10 -29.90
CA GLU A 155 8.24 22.95 -31.00
C GLU A 155 8.61 22.38 -32.37
N LYS A 156 9.82 21.81 -32.54
CA LYS A 156 10.18 21.08 -33.76
C LYS A 156 9.27 19.87 -33.99
N VAL A 157 9.02 19.07 -32.96
CA VAL A 157 8.11 17.93 -33.04
C VAL A 157 6.69 18.39 -33.40
N ARG A 158 6.22 19.51 -32.83
CA ARG A 158 4.92 20.11 -33.18
C ARG A 158 4.85 20.51 -34.65
N ASN A 159 5.88 21.16 -35.18
CA ASN A 159 5.92 21.56 -36.58
C ASN A 159 5.88 20.35 -37.53
N ILE A 160 6.54 19.26 -37.17
CA ILE A 160 6.50 18.00 -37.92
C ILE A 160 5.08 17.41 -37.84
N LEU A 161 4.50 17.34 -36.64
CA LEU A 161 3.15 16.82 -36.43
C LEU A 161 2.10 17.62 -37.22
N ASP A 162 2.15 18.94 -37.19
CA ASP A 162 1.31 19.84 -37.99
C ASP A 162 1.45 19.57 -39.50
N GLY A 163 2.68 19.34 -39.97
CA GLY A 163 2.96 18.95 -41.35
C GLY A 163 2.33 17.61 -41.72
N THR A 164 2.43 16.61 -40.84
CA THR A 164 1.82 15.28 -41.07
C THR A 164 0.29 15.30 -40.99
N GLY A 165 -0.29 16.16 -40.13
CA GLY A 165 -1.73 16.36 -40.03
C GLY A 165 -2.32 17.03 -41.27
N LYS A 166 -1.56 17.92 -41.93
CA LYS A 166 -1.95 18.67 -43.13
C LYS A 166 -1.54 18.03 -44.45
N ALA A 167 -0.74 16.95 -44.42
CA ALA A 167 -0.28 16.29 -45.63
C ALA A 167 -1.45 15.69 -46.42
N ASP A 168 -1.57 16.10 -47.68
CA ASP A 168 -2.63 15.70 -48.62
C ASP A 168 -2.17 14.59 -49.58
N SER A 169 -0.89 14.18 -49.52
CA SER A 169 -0.32 13.12 -50.35
C SER A 169 0.70 12.25 -49.59
N THR A 170 0.87 11.00 -50.03
CA THR A 170 1.89 10.06 -49.50
C THR A 170 3.29 10.63 -49.58
N LYS A 171 3.58 11.37 -50.65
CA LYS A 171 4.88 11.98 -50.90
C LYS A 171 5.18 13.07 -49.88
N GLU A 172 4.22 13.95 -49.62
CA GLU A 172 4.34 15.02 -48.62
C GLU A 172 4.44 14.48 -47.19
N LEU A 173 3.72 13.39 -46.90
CA LEU A 173 3.77 12.69 -45.61
C LEU A 173 5.13 11.99 -45.41
N LEU A 174 5.66 11.33 -46.43
CA LEU A 174 7.02 10.77 -46.40
C LEU A 174 8.10 11.85 -46.28
N GLU A 175 7.97 12.97 -47.00
CA GLU A 175 8.92 14.09 -46.93
C GLU A 175 8.92 14.78 -45.55
N THR A 176 7.74 14.96 -44.94
CA THR A 176 7.62 15.52 -43.59
C THR A 176 8.20 14.58 -42.51
N PHE A 177 7.99 13.26 -42.63
CA PHE A 177 8.61 12.27 -41.73
C PHE A 177 10.11 12.11 -41.96
N SER A 178 10.60 12.23 -43.20
CA SER A 178 12.04 12.14 -43.54
C SER A 178 12.87 13.27 -42.94
N ASN A 179 12.25 14.43 -42.69
CA ASN A 179 12.87 15.58 -42.03
C ASN A 179 12.94 15.43 -40.50
N CYS A 180 12.27 14.43 -39.94
CA CYS A 180 12.49 13.99 -38.56
C CYS A 180 13.81 13.19 -38.58
N ASP A 181 14.84 13.62 -37.84
CA ASP A 181 16.17 12.94 -37.75
C ASP A 181 16.10 11.54 -37.07
N ALA A 182 15.04 10.78 -37.32
CA ALA A 182 14.75 9.45 -36.79
C ALA A 182 15.33 8.32 -37.66
N LYS A 183 16.58 8.48 -38.16
CA LYS A 183 17.27 7.46 -38.99
C LYS A 183 17.55 6.12 -38.28
N ASN A 184 17.15 5.94 -37.02
CA ASN A 184 17.53 4.80 -36.17
C ASN A 184 16.37 3.96 -35.57
N TYR A 185 15.11 4.15 -35.98
CA TYR A 185 14.01 3.31 -35.47
C TYR A 185 13.41 2.41 -36.58
N ASN A 186 13.53 1.09 -36.38
CA ASN A 186 13.21 -0.01 -37.30
C ASN A 186 11.71 -0.16 -37.64
N SER A 187 11.45 -0.71 -38.83
CA SER A 187 10.31 -1.49 -39.39
C SER A 187 8.84 -1.26 -38.98
N SER A 188 8.52 -0.76 -37.78
CA SER A 188 7.14 -0.48 -37.32
C SER A 188 6.58 0.83 -37.91
N HIS A 189 7.46 1.74 -38.37
CA HIS A 189 7.08 3.01 -38.98
C HIS A 189 6.36 2.84 -40.32
N ASP A 190 6.79 1.90 -41.16
CA ASP A 190 6.18 1.71 -42.50
C ASP A 190 4.74 1.20 -42.41
N SER A 191 4.43 0.34 -41.42
CA SER A 191 3.06 -0.17 -41.21
C SER A 191 2.11 0.88 -40.64
N PHE A 192 2.58 1.74 -39.73
CA PHE A 192 1.82 2.88 -39.21
C PHE A 192 1.60 3.97 -40.28
N LEU A 193 2.60 4.26 -41.10
CA LEU A 193 2.48 5.21 -42.21
C LEU A 193 1.60 4.68 -43.35
N GLN A 194 1.58 3.36 -43.57
CA GLN A 194 0.66 2.71 -44.52
C GLN A 194 -0.79 2.69 -44.04
N SER A 195 -1.06 2.55 -42.73
CA SER A 195 -2.43 2.61 -42.20
C SER A 195 -3.04 4.03 -42.26
N PHE A 196 -2.19 5.07 -42.16
CA PHE A 196 -2.57 6.48 -42.41
C PHE A 196 -3.01 6.74 -43.85
N TYR A 197 -2.72 5.83 -44.79
CA TYR A 197 -3.01 5.96 -46.22
C TYR A 197 -4.35 5.34 -46.64
N THR A 198 -5.26 5.06 -45.71
CA THR A 198 -6.64 4.79 -46.11
C THR A 198 -7.15 6.03 -46.86
N PRO A 199 -7.55 5.94 -48.14
CA PRO A 199 -7.86 7.13 -48.93
C PRO A 199 -8.88 8.03 -48.23
N PRO A 200 -8.74 9.37 -48.30
CA PRO A 200 -9.53 10.36 -47.56
C PRO A 200 -11.03 10.44 -47.95
N GLU A 201 -11.59 9.41 -48.59
CA GLU A 201 -13.01 9.33 -48.94
C GLU A 201 -13.88 8.69 -47.84
N GLN A 202 -13.29 8.12 -46.77
CA GLN A 202 -14.02 7.45 -45.68
C GLN A 202 -13.92 8.20 -44.34
N GLU A 203 -15.07 8.56 -43.79
CA GLU A 203 -15.20 9.34 -42.55
C GLU A 203 -14.55 8.66 -41.33
N ALA A 204 -14.64 7.32 -41.20
CA ALA A 204 -14.07 6.58 -40.06
C ALA A 204 -12.52 6.63 -40.01
N ALA A 205 -11.85 6.54 -41.16
CA ALA A 205 -10.39 6.65 -41.23
C ALA A 205 -9.91 8.08 -40.90
N LYS A 206 -10.68 9.09 -41.33
CA LYS A 206 -10.43 10.49 -41.00
C LYS A 206 -10.58 10.74 -39.49
N ILE A 207 -11.63 10.20 -38.86
CA ILE A 207 -11.84 10.31 -37.40
C ILE A 207 -10.66 9.72 -36.62
N ASN A 208 -10.17 8.54 -36.99
CA ASN A 208 -9.03 7.92 -36.30
C ASN A 208 -7.73 8.74 -36.47
N ARG A 209 -7.50 9.29 -37.67
CA ARG A 209 -6.36 10.19 -37.95
C ARG A 209 -6.43 11.49 -37.13
N GLU A 210 -7.59 12.16 -37.14
CA GLU A 210 -7.81 13.39 -36.38
C GLU A 210 -7.68 13.14 -34.87
N TYR A 211 -8.18 12.02 -34.38
CA TYR A 211 -8.02 11.62 -32.98
C TYR A 211 -6.55 11.46 -32.60
N ALA A 212 -5.77 10.68 -33.36
CA ALA A 212 -4.36 10.47 -33.09
C ALA A 212 -3.56 11.79 -33.12
N TYR A 213 -3.84 12.64 -34.11
CA TYR A 213 -3.24 13.97 -34.22
C TYR A 213 -3.56 14.84 -32.99
N ASN A 214 -4.84 14.93 -32.60
CA ASN A 214 -5.29 15.74 -31.47
C ASN A 214 -4.70 15.25 -30.15
N GLU A 215 -4.61 13.93 -29.93
CA GLU A 215 -3.99 13.37 -28.72
C GLU A 215 -2.48 13.63 -28.67
N MET A 216 -1.78 13.57 -29.79
CA MET A 216 -0.36 13.95 -29.85
C MET A 216 -0.15 15.45 -29.59
N GLN A 217 -1.02 16.33 -30.09
CA GLN A 217 -0.99 17.76 -29.78
C GLN A 217 -1.20 18.03 -28.28
N LYS A 218 -2.25 17.43 -27.69
CA LYS A 218 -2.50 17.51 -26.24
C LYS A 218 -1.31 16.98 -25.43
N ALA A 219 -0.66 15.92 -25.90
CA ALA A 219 0.53 15.38 -25.25
C ALA A 219 1.71 16.35 -25.29
N LEU A 220 1.94 17.04 -26.42
CA LEU A 220 2.96 18.07 -26.56
C LEU A 220 2.66 19.32 -25.73
N ASP A 221 1.39 19.75 -25.67
CA ASP A 221 0.95 20.85 -24.80
C ASP A 221 1.18 20.50 -23.33
N CYS A 222 0.74 19.31 -22.91
CA CYS A 222 0.96 18.82 -21.56
C CYS A 222 2.46 18.71 -21.22
N PHE A 223 3.29 18.20 -22.14
CA PHE A 223 4.75 18.14 -21.97
C PHE A 223 5.34 19.53 -21.73
N LYS A 224 4.92 20.54 -22.52
CA LYS A 224 5.31 21.93 -22.36
C LYS A 224 4.85 22.50 -21.01
N ASP A 225 3.61 22.24 -20.61
CA ASP A 225 3.06 22.69 -19.33
C ASP A 225 3.84 22.10 -18.14
N VAL A 226 4.14 20.80 -18.17
CA VAL A 226 4.95 20.12 -17.15
C VAL A 226 6.33 20.75 -17.04
N ILE A 227 7.01 20.94 -18.18
CA ILE A 227 8.36 21.53 -18.22
C ILE A 227 8.37 22.95 -17.65
N GLN A 228 7.32 23.72 -17.92
CA GLN A 228 7.16 25.08 -17.42
C GLN A 228 6.65 25.15 -15.97
N GLY A 229 6.43 24.00 -15.32
CA GLY A 229 5.96 23.93 -13.93
C GLY A 229 4.47 24.27 -13.74
N GLN A 230 3.72 24.34 -14.84
CA GLN A 230 2.27 24.51 -14.84
C GLN A 230 1.57 23.21 -14.43
N ALA A 231 0.28 23.31 -14.08
CA ALA A 231 -0.50 22.13 -13.77
C ALA A 231 -0.79 21.38 -15.08
N PRO A 232 -0.34 20.12 -15.21
CA PRO A 232 -0.56 19.39 -16.46
C PRO A 232 -2.01 18.94 -16.59
N SER A 233 -2.46 18.76 -17.83
CA SER A 233 -3.81 18.29 -18.15
C SER A 233 -4.10 16.92 -17.53
N ASP A 234 -5.28 16.79 -16.90
CA ASP A 234 -5.76 15.54 -16.30
C ASP A 234 -5.95 14.44 -17.37
N ASP A 235 -6.22 14.83 -18.62
CA ASP A 235 -6.44 13.93 -19.76
C ASP A 235 -5.16 13.23 -20.26
N VAL A 236 -3.98 13.69 -19.84
CA VAL A 236 -2.70 13.21 -20.37
C VAL A 236 -1.73 12.83 -19.26
N ALA A 237 -1.67 13.62 -18.19
CA ALA A 237 -0.64 13.44 -17.19
C ALA A 237 -1.02 12.41 -16.11
N ILE A 238 -0.31 11.28 -16.13
CA ILE A 238 -0.39 10.26 -15.09
C ILE A 238 -0.26 10.83 -13.67
N SER A 239 0.57 11.86 -13.46
CA SER A 239 0.82 12.46 -12.13
C SER A 239 -0.42 12.95 -11.40
N ARG A 240 -1.50 13.28 -12.13
CA ARG A 240 -2.76 13.83 -11.61
C ARG A 240 -3.70 12.77 -11.04
N HIS A 241 -3.47 11.50 -11.39
CA HIS A 241 -4.37 10.40 -11.09
C HIS A 241 -4.19 9.77 -9.70
N GLY A 242 -3.24 10.24 -8.89
CA GLY A 242 -2.91 9.64 -7.58
C GLY A 242 -3.73 10.11 -6.37
N ARG A 243 -4.84 10.84 -6.57
CA ARG A 243 -5.66 11.36 -5.46
C ARG A 243 -6.44 10.22 -4.77
N ILE A 244 -6.18 9.96 -3.49
CA ILE A 244 -6.96 8.99 -2.69
C ILE A 244 -8.40 9.48 -2.55
N ASN A 245 -9.37 8.58 -2.65
CA ASN A 245 -10.79 8.88 -2.46
C ASN A 245 -11.10 9.27 -1.00
N ASP A 246 -12.06 10.16 -0.84
CA ASP A 246 -12.47 10.69 0.45
C ASP A 246 -13.00 9.58 1.40
N LEU A 247 -13.61 8.50 0.90
CA LEU A 247 -14.11 7.40 1.74
C LEU A 247 -13.00 6.72 2.54
N VAL A 248 -11.89 6.33 1.88
CA VAL A 248 -10.73 5.72 2.54
C VAL A 248 -10.07 6.69 3.51
N GLN A 249 -9.94 7.96 3.10
CA GLN A 249 -9.40 8.98 3.99
C GLN A 249 -10.27 9.16 5.24
N ASN A 250 -11.59 9.18 5.09
CA ASN A 250 -12.52 9.31 6.22
C ASN A 250 -12.44 8.09 7.15
N LEU A 251 -12.35 6.87 6.60
CA LEU A 251 -12.15 5.64 7.39
C LEU A 251 -10.84 5.68 8.21
N GLU A 252 -9.73 6.09 7.58
CA GLU A 252 -8.43 6.22 8.26
C GLU A 252 -8.42 7.35 9.29
N GLU A 253 -9.01 8.50 8.94
CA GLU A 253 -9.16 9.64 9.85
C GLU A 253 -10.03 9.26 11.05
N PHE A 254 -11.10 8.51 10.83
CA PHE A 254 -11.98 8.04 11.91
C PHE A 254 -11.24 7.11 12.86
N GLN A 255 -10.52 6.11 12.34
CA GLN A 255 -9.70 5.21 13.15
C GLN A 255 -8.64 5.93 13.99
N GLN A 256 -8.05 7.01 13.45
CA GLN A 256 -7.08 7.81 14.18
C GLN A 256 -7.74 8.69 15.25
N ARG A 257 -8.86 9.33 14.91
CA ARG A 257 -9.54 10.29 15.81
C ARG A 257 -10.27 9.64 16.98
N VAL A 258 -10.72 8.38 16.85
CA VAL A 258 -11.40 7.67 17.94
C VAL A 258 -10.42 7.30 19.07
N HIS A 259 -9.12 7.27 18.79
CA HIS A 259 -8.10 7.04 19.81
C HIS A 259 -7.72 8.35 20.49
N MET A 260 -8.23 8.56 21.71
CA MET A 260 -7.92 9.77 22.49
C MET A 260 -7.70 9.44 23.97
N ASP A 261 -6.92 10.28 24.64
CA ASP A 261 -6.81 10.23 26.09
C ASP A 261 -8.19 10.61 26.70
N PRO A 262 -8.76 9.79 27.61
CA PRO A 262 -10.03 10.09 28.26
C PRO A 262 -10.06 11.49 28.90
N SER A 263 -8.94 11.97 29.43
CA SER A 263 -8.84 13.31 30.04
C SER A 263 -8.96 14.45 29.03
N ALA A 264 -8.59 14.18 27.77
CA ALA A 264 -8.68 15.11 26.65
C ALA A 264 -10.09 15.14 26.03
N TYR A 265 -10.96 14.16 26.34
CA TYR A 265 -12.30 14.11 25.77
C TYR A 265 -13.15 15.32 26.19
N ARG A 266 -13.90 15.86 25.21
CA ARG A 266 -14.79 17.01 25.36
C ARG A 266 -16.09 16.69 24.64
N PRO A 267 -17.19 16.37 25.37
CA PRO A 267 -18.44 15.90 24.76
C PRO A 267 -18.97 16.85 23.68
N HIS A 268 -19.04 18.16 23.95
CA HIS A 268 -19.55 19.17 23.02
C HIS A 268 -18.72 19.36 21.73
N LYS A 269 -17.49 18.82 21.68
CA LYS A 269 -16.59 18.98 20.54
C LYS A 269 -16.35 17.65 19.82
N HIS A 270 -15.98 16.60 20.56
CA HIS A 270 -15.52 15.35 19.95
C HIS A 270 -16.68 14.45 19.52
N ARG A 271 -17.79 14.40 20.28
CA ARG A 271 -18.99 13.65 19.88
C ARG A 271 -19.52 14.08 18.51
N PRO A 272 -19.87 15.37 18.27
CA PRO A 272 -20.39 15.78 16.97
C PRO A 272 -19.37 15.59 15.84
N GLN A 273 -18.07 15.76 16.10
CA GLN A 273 -17.02 15.53 15.11
C GLN A 273 -16.90 14.07 14.68
N LEU A 274 -17.02 13.12 15.63
CA LEU A 274 -16.96 11.69 15.33
C LEU A 274 -18.24 11.20 14.65
N GLU A 275 -19.41 11.70 15.09
CA GLU A 275 -20.70 11.40 14.46
C GLU A 275 -20.77 11.93 13.02
N GLU A 276 -20.35 13.18 12.77
CA GLU A 276 -20.27 13.75 11.42
C GLU A 276 -19.33 12.96 10.51
N LEU A 277 -18.17 12.56 11.03
CA LEU A 277 -17.20 11.77 10.26
C LEU A 277 -17.75 10.38 9.93
N LEU A 278 -18.46 9.75 10.87
CA LEU A 278 -19.15 8.48 10.62
C LEU A 278 -20.22 8.64 9.54
N GLU A 279 -21.04 9.70 9.56
CA GLU A 279 -22.05 9.91 8.53
C GLU A 279 -21.45 10.18 7.14
N ARG A 280 -20.25 10.78 7.06
CA ARG A 280 -19.49 10.86 5.81
C ARG A 280 -19.04 9.48 5.31
N ILE A 281 -18.62 8.59 6.21
CA ILE A 281 -18.31 7.18 5.88
C ILE A 281 -19.58 6.45 5.43
N ALA A 282 -20.70 6.63 6.12
CA ALA A 282 -21.99 6.04 5.77
C ALA A 282 -22.43 6.47 4.37
N SER A 283 -22.32 7.77 4.06
CA SER A 283 -22.65 8.33 2.75
C SER A 283 -21.78 7.74 1.64
N GLY A 284 -20.46 7.65 1.85
CA GLY A 284 -19.56 7.03 0.87
C GLY A 284 -19.78 5.52 0.72
N SER A 285 -20.15 4.83 1.80
CA SER A 285 -20.49 3.40 1.78
C SER A 285 -21.78 3.14 1.01
N ALA A 286 -22.77 4.03 1.12
CA ALA A 286 -24.04 3.96 0.40
C ALA A 286 -23.84 4.06 -1.12
N VAL A 287 -22.90 4.90 -1.59
CA VAL A 287 -22.58 4.99 -3.03
C VAL A 287 -22.14 3.65 -3.61
N ILE A 288 -21.36 2.85 -2.86
CA ILE A 288 -20.94 1.50 -3.29
C ILE A 288 -22.08 0.50 -3.15
N ALA A 289 -22.86 0.58 -2.06
CA ALA A 289 -24.00 -0.30 -1.86
C ALA A 289 -25.04 -0.14 -2.98
N ASP A 290 -25.39 1.09 -3.35
CA ASP A 290 -26.47 1.41 -4.29
C ASP A 290 -26.06 1.34 -5.77
N LEU A 291 -24.87 0.80 -6.10
CA LEU A 291 -24.52 0.50 -7.49
C LEU A 291 -25.48 -0.55 -8.05
N TYR A 292 -25.88 -0.37 -9.31
CA TYR A 292 -26.93 -1.18 -9.97
C TYR A 292 -26.65 -2.68 -10.01
N ASN A 293 -25.38 -3.06 -9.92
CA ASN A 293 -24.87 -4.42 -9.98
C ASN A 293 -24.35 -4.92 -8.63
N THR A 294 -24.55 -4.18 -7.53
CA THR A 294 -24.21 -4.68 -6.19
C THR A 294 -25.19 -5.77 -5.81
N ARG A 295 -24.65 -6.93 -5.38
CA ARG A 295 -25.46 -8.09 -4.98
C ARG A 295 -26.33 -7.75 -3.77
N PRO A 296 -27.58 -8.24 -3.69
CA PRO A 296 -28.50 -7.93 -2.59
C PRO A 296 -27.95 -8.30 -1.20
N GLU A 297 -27.26 -9.44 -1.09
CA GLU A 297 -26.62 -9.87 0.15
C GLU A 297 -25.54 -8.88 0.60
N ARG A 298 -24.70 -8.43 -0.34
CA ARG A 298 -23.62 -7.47 -0.09
C ARG A 298 -24.17 -6.09 0.28
N HIS A 299 -25.25 -5.66 -0.38
CA HIS A 299 -25.99 -4.44 -0.02
C HIS A 299 -26.44 -4.48 1.44
N GLY A 300 -27.08 -5.59 1.84
CA GLY A 300 -27.52 -5.82 3.22
C GLY A 300 -26.35 -5.80 4.23
N GLN A 301 -25.23 -6.45 3.92
CA GLN A 301 -24.03 -6.46 4.76
C GLN A 301 -23.43 -5.07 4.96
N ILE A 302 -23.34 -4.24 3.90
CA ILE A 302 -22.80 -2.88 4.01
C ILE A 302 -23.71 -2.03 4.91
N ILE A 303 -25.02 -2.08 4.71
CA ILE A 303 -25.98 -1.32 5.54
C ILE A 303 -25.90 -1.76 7.00
N ALA A 304 -25.88 -3.07 7.25
CA ALA A 304 -25.72 -3.62 8.59
C ALA A 304 -24.39 -3.20 9.22
N GLY A 305 -23.29 -3.23 8.44
CA GLY A 305 -21.96 -2.80 8.88
C GLY A 305 -21.93 -1.33 9.31
N VAL A 306 -22.56 -0.43 8.55
CA VAL A 306 -22.69 0.98 8.92
C VAL A 306 -23.50 1.16 10.21
N ASN A 307 -24.62 0.44 10.36
CA ASN A 307 -25.45 0.51 11.57
C ASN A 307 -24.73 -0.05 12.80
N ASN A 308 -23.99 -1.15 12.64
CA ASN A 308 -23.15 -1.72 13.69
C ASN A 308 -22.04 -0.75 14.11
N LEU A 309 -21.45 -0.01 13.15
CA LEU A 309 -20.47 1.02 13.43
C LEU A 309 -21.07 2.21 14.19
N ARG A 310 -22.30 2.64 13.83
CA ARG A 310 -23.04 3.68 14.58
C ARG A 310 -23.23 3.26 16.03
N GLN A 311 -23.70 2.04 16.26
CA GLN A 311 -23.94 1.54 17.61
C GLN A 311 -22.65 1.48 18.42
N ALA A 312 -21.58 0.89 17.86
CA ALA A 312 -20.28 0.80 18.53
C ALA A 312 -19.69 2.17 18.86
N LEU A 313 -19.94 3.20 18.03
CA LEU A 313 -19.52 4.57 18.33
C LEU A 313 -20.27 5.14 19.52
N GLN A 314 -21.58 4.92 19.61
CA GLN A 314 -22.37 5.38 20.75
C GLN A 314 -21.92 4.70 22.05
N ASP A 315 -21.59 3.42 22.00
CA ASP A 315 -21.06 2.67 23.14
C ASP A 315 -19.70 3.25 23.59
N LEU A 316 -18.77 3.50 22.64
CA LEU A 316 -17.48 4.11 22.94
C LEU A 316 -17.61 5.53 23.53
N LEU A 317 -18.50 6.36 22.97
CA LEU A 317 -18.73 7.72 23.47
C LEU A 317 -19.28 7.72 24.89
N LYS A 318 -20.17 6.78 25.20
CA LYS A 318 -20.70 6.57 26.55
C LYS A 318 -19.58 6.16 27.52
N GLU A 319 -18.65 5.32 27.10
CA GLU A 319 -17.49 4.97 27.92
C GLU A 319 -16.52 6.14 28.11
N TYR A 320 -16.30 6.97 27.08
CA TYR A 320 -15.50 8.19 27.23
C TYR A 320 -16.11 9.15 28.25
N GLU A 321 -17.44 9.32 28.24
CA GLU A 321 -18.17 10.16 29.19
C GLU A 321 -18.06 9.65 30.63
N GLN A 322 -18.07 8.32 30.83
CA GLN A 322 -17.89 7.69 32.14
C GLN A 322 -16.45 7.78 32.70
N ASN A 323 -15.47 7.99 31.82
CA ASN A 323 -14.05 8.03 32.17
C ASN A 323 -13.48 9.46 32.26
N VAL A 324 -14.29 10.50 32.05
CA VAL A 324 -13.87 11.90 32.21
C VAL A 324 -13.43 12.16 33.65
N GLY A 325 -12.18 12.59 33.84
CA GLY A 325 -11.63 12.95 35.15
C GLY A 325 -11.08 11.79 35.97
N ARG A 326 -11.08 10.55 35.45
CA ARG A 326 -10.40 9.42 36.09
C ARG A 326 -8.90 9.46 35.78
N THR A 327 -8.09 9.10 36.77
CA THR A 327 -6.62 8.95 36.64
C THR A 327 -6.23 7.71 35.83
N GLU A 328 -7.06 6.67 35.84
CA GLU A 328 -6.90 5.48 35.00
C GLU A 328 -8.22 5.13 34.30
N PRO A 329 -8.20 4.92 32.97
CA PRO A 329 -9.37 4.49 32.23
C PRO A 329 -9.80 3.07 32.61
N ASN A 330 -11.11 2.83 32.62
CA ASN A 330 -11.69 1.51 32.80
C ASN A 330 -11.36 0.57 31.63
N GLU A 331 -11.31 -0.74 31.89
CA GLU A 331 -11.11 -1.77 30.87
C GLU A 331 -12.20 -1.75 29.79
N ASP A 332 -13.43 -1.38 30.17
CA ASP A 332 -14.58 -1.23 29.26
C ASP A 332 -14.34 -0.17 28.17
N LEU A 333 -13.52 0.86 28.43
CA LEU A 333 -13.15 1.84 27.42
C LEU A 333 -12.21 1.24 26.36
N ASP A 334 -11.23 0.45 26.80
CA ASP A 334 -10.33 -0.22 25.86
C ASP A 334 -11.09 -1.28 25.05
N LEU A 335 -12.03 -2.01 25.67
CA LEU A 335 -12.87 -3.01 25.01
C LEU A 335 -13.81 -2.39 23.97
N SER A 336 -14.51 -1.30 24.32
CA SER A 336 -15.38 -0.57 23.39
C SER A 336 -14.60 0.04 22.22
N LEU A 337 -13.37 0.51 22.45
CA LEU A 337 -12.49 0.99 21.39
C LEU A 337 -12.09 -0.15 20.44
N VAL A 338 -11.69 -1.31 20.97
CA VAL A 338 -11.36 -2.48 20.15
C VAL A 338 -12.58 -2.95 19.36
N HIS A 339 -13.76 -2.97 19.98
CA HIS A 339 -15.01 -3.32 19.31
C HIS A 339 -15.33 -2.36 18.16
N LEU A 340 -15.24 -1.05 18.37
CA LEU A 340 -15.42 -0.05 17.32
C LEU A 340 -14.44 -0.25 16.17
N LEU A 341 -13.14 -0.43 16.46
CA LEU A 341 -12.12 -0.64 15.43
C LEU A 341 -12.36 -1.94 14.66
N GLY A 342 -12.86 -2.98 15.33
CA GLY A 342 -13.35 -4.20 14.68
C GLY A 342 -14.48 -3.90 13.69
N ARG A 343 -15.49 -3.10 14.09
CA ARG A 343 -16.59 -2.72 13.18
C ARG A 343 -16.15 -1.87 11.99
N VAL A 344 -15.16 -1.00 12.16
CA VAL A 344 -14.56 -0.29 11.02
C VAL A 344 -13.88 -1.27 10.07
N LYS A 345 -13.18 -2.28 10.60
CA LYS A 345 -12.52 -3.32 9.81
C LYS A 345 -13.54 -4.16 9.02
N ASP A 346 -14.64 -4.57 9.67
CA ASP A 346 -15.74 -5.32 9.05
C ASP A 346 -16.35 -4.51 7.88
N LEU A 347 -16.73 -3.26 8.13
CA LEU A 347 -17.29 -2.39 7.09
C LEU A 347 -16.32 -2.21 5.91
N ARG A 348 -15.03 -1.96 6.19
CA ARG A 348 -14.00 -1.83 5.16
C ARG A 348 -13.90 -3.11 4.33
N ARG A 349 -14.00 -4.29 4.95
CA ARG A 349 -13.99 -5.58 4.27
C ARG A 349 -15.24 -5.78 3.40
N PHE A 350 -16.43 -5.46 3.89
CA PHE A 350 -17.66 -5.54 3.08
C PHE A 350 -17.57 -4.66 1.83
N LEU A 351 -17.08 -3.43 1.98
CA LEU A 351 -16.87 -2.52 0.84
C LEU A 351 -15.84 -3.07 -0.16
N ARG A 352 -14.71 -3.61 0.33
CA ARG A 352 -13.72 -4.24 -0.56
C ARG A 352 -14.30 -5.45 -1.29
N ARG A 353 -15.05 -6.32 -0.60
CA ARG A 353 -15.66 -7.49 -1.21
C ARG A 353 -16.74 -7.13 -2.23
N ALA A 354 -17.54 -6.10 -1.97
CA ALA A 354 -18.49 -5.56 -2.96
C ALA A 354 -17.77 -5.15 -4.25
N ILE A 355 -16.65 -4.45 -4.13
CA ILE A 355 -15.83 -4.06 -5.28
C ILE A 355 -15.24 -5.30 -5.97
N VAL A 356 -14.78 -6.29 -5.21
CA VAL A 356 -14.26 -7.54 -5.77
C VAL A 356 -15.37 -8.35 -6.47
N ASP A 357 -16.62 -8.30 -6.00
CA ASP A 357 -17.77 -8.90 -6.70
C ASP A 357 -17.88 -8.27 -8.12
N HIS A 358 -17.82 -6.93 -8.22
CA HIS A 358 -17.80 -6.23 -9.50
C HIS A 358 -16.58 -6.56 -10.37
N VAL A 359 -15.39 -6.68 -9.78
CA VAL A 359 -14.16 -7.11 -10.48
C VAL A 359 -14.32 -8.51 -11.04
N SER A 360 -14.81 -9.43 -10.22
CA SER A 360 -15.04 -10.82 -10.60
C SER A 360 -15.97 -10.87 -11.80
N ASP A 361 -17.07 -10.10 -11.81
CA ASP A 361 -18.06 -10.11 -12.89
C ASP A 361 -17.65 -9.35 -14.16
N ALA A 362 -16.87 -8.28 -14.06
CA ALA A 362 -16.43 -7.52 -15.24
C ALA A 362 -15.23 -8.15 -15.96
N PHE A 363 -14.41 -8.94 -15.24
CA PHE A 363 -13.17 -9.52 -15.77
C PHE A 363 -13.22 -11.04 -15.96
N VAL A 364 -14.41 -11.65 -15.91
CA VAL A 364 -14.60 -13.08 -16.28
C VAL A 364 -14.16 -13.32 -17.72
N ASP A 365 -14.66 -12.49 -18.64
CA ASP A 365 -14.36 -12.56 -20.06
C ASP A 365 -14.13 -11.15 -20.59
N THR A 366 -12.87 -10.87 -20.94
CA THR A 366 -12.42 -9.56 -21.40
C THR A 366 -12.09 -9.52 -22.89
N ARG A 367 -12.20 -10.67 -23.59
CA ARG A 367 -11.76 -10.81 -24.98
C ARG A 367 -12.90 -11.05 -25.93
N THR A 368 -13.91 -11.82 -25.55
CA THR A 368 -14.99 -12.23 -26.46
C THR A 368 -15.74 -11.04 -27.08
N PRO A 369 -16.08 -9.95 -26.37
CA PRO A 369 -16.74 -8.80 -26.99
C PRO A 369 -15.94 -8.20 -28.16
N LEU A 370 -14.61 -8.16 -28.05
CA LEU A 370 -13.73 -7.70 -29.13
C LEU A 370 -13.68 -8.70 -30.29
N VAL A 371 -13.61 -10.00 -29.98
CA VAL A 371 -13.58 -11.07 -31.00
C VAL A 371 -14.87 -11.06 -31.83
N ILE A 372 -16.04 -10.93 -31.19
CA ILE A 372 -17.34 -10.84 -31.89
C ILE A 372 -17.39 -9.60 -32.79
N LEU A 373 -16.89 -8.47 -32.31
CA LEU A 373 -16.81 -7.23 -33.09
C LEU A 373 -15.90 -7.39 -34.33
N ILE A 374 -14.72 -7.99 -34.19
CA ILE A 374 -13.80 -8.19 -35.30
C ILE A 374 -14.33 -9.23 -36.29
N ASP A 375 -14.92 -10.33 -35.81
CA ASP A 375 -15.47 -11.39 -36.66
C ASP A 375 -16.65 -10.87 -37.50
N SER A 376 -17.62 -10.19 -36.88
CA SER A 376 -18.75 -9.57 -37.60
C SER A 376 -18.29 -8.52 -38.62
N ALA A 377 -17.33 -7.66 -38.25
CA ALA A 377 -16.73 -6.69 -39.16
C ALA A 377 -15.99 -7.36 -40.33
N SER A 378 -15.25 -8.44 -40.09
CA SER A 378 -14.50 -9.16 -41.13
C SER A 378 -15.41 -9.82 -42.18
N ARG A 379 -16.66 -10.14 -41.80
CA ARG A 379 -17.69 -10.68 -42.70
C ARG A 379 -18.42 -9.60 -43.49
N GLY A 380 -18.21 -8.32 -43.15
CA GLY A 380 -18.96 -7.20 -43.73
C GLY A 380 -20.42 -7.14 -43.30
N ASP A 381 -20.78 -7.77 -42.18
CA ASP A 381 -22.14 -7.78 -41.65
C ASP A 381 -22.40 -6.54 -40.80
N ARG A 382 -22.94 -5.49 -41.42
CA ARG A 382 -23.14 -4.20 -40.76
C ARG A 382 -24.10 -4.26 -39.56
N PRO A 383 -25.30 -4.87 -39.65
CA PRO A 383 -26.19 -5.03 -38.50
C PRO A 383 -25.52 -5.74 -37.30
N MET A 384 -24.87 -6.88 -37.52
CA MET A 384 -24.15 -7.58 -36.44
C MET A 384 -22.98 -6.76 -35.90
N THR A 385 -22.26 -6.03 -36.76
CA THR A 385 -21.14 -5.18 -36.33
C THR A 385 -21.64 -4.02 -35.44
N GLU A 386 -22.80 -3.45 -35.74
CA GLU A 386 -23.40 -2.39 -34.91
C GLU A 386 -23.80 -2.91 -33.52
N GLU A 387 -24.38 -4.10 -33.44
CA GLU A 387 -24.71 -4.75 -32.16
C GLU A 387 -23.45 -5.14 -31.37
N ALA A 388 -22.46 -5.74 -32.05
CA ALA A 388 -21.19 -6.11 -31.44
C ALA A 388 -20.39 -4.90 -30.96
N ALA A 389 -20.48 -3.76 -31.65
CA ALA A 389 -19.85 -2.51 -31.24
C ALA A 389 -20.48 -1.97 -29.95
N GLN A 390 -21.81 -2.03 -29.80
CA GLN A 390 -22.49 -1.66 -28.57
C GLN A 390 -22.12 -2.59 -27.41
N LEU A 391 -22.05 -3.91 -27.66
CA LEU A 391 -21.59 -4.89 -26.67
C LEU A 391 -20.17 -4.59 -26.19
N PHE A 392 -19.24 -4.34 -27.12
CA PHE A 392 -17.86 -3.99 -26.81
C PHE A 392 -17.76 -2.67 -26.02
N GLN A 393 -18.49 -1.63 -26.44
CA GLN A 393 -18.49 -0.33 -25.74
C GLN A 393 -19.02 -0.45 -24.32
N SER A 394 -20.20 -1.05 -24.14
CA SER A 394 -20.80 -1.28 -22.81
C SER A 394 -19.87 -2.10 -21.89
N HIS A 395 -19.22 -3.13 -22.44
CA HIS A 395 -18.24 -3.90 -21.69
C HIS A 395 -16.99 -3.09 -21.33
N SER A 396 -16.48 -2.27 -22.25
CA SER A 396 -15.31 -1.40 -22.01
C SER A 396 -15.58 -0.34 -20.93
N GLU A 397 -16.79 0.24 -20.92
CA GLU A 397 -17.25 1.19 -19.89
C GLU A 397 -17.32 0.50 -18.53
N LYS A 398 -17.93 -0.71 -18.47
CA LYS A 398 -17.99 -1.51 -17.25
C LYS A 398 -16.60 -1.80 -16.67
N ILE A 399 -15.63 -2.19 -17.51
CA ILE A 399 -14.23 -2.43 -17.10
C ILE A 399 -13.61 -1.17 -16.48
N VAL A 400 -13.80 -0.02 -17.14
CA VAL A 400 -13.25 1.28 -16.71
C VAL A 400 -13.87 1.72 -15.37
N ASP A 401 -15.18 1.58 -15.23
CA ASP A 401 -15.88 1.97 -14.00
C ASP A 401 -15.48 1.08 -12.81
N VAL A 402 -15.36 -0.24 -13.03
CA VAL A 402 -14.88 -1.18 -12.01
C VAL A 402 -13.44 -0.85 -11.58
N ALA A 403 -12.56 -0.51 -12.52
CA ALA A 403 -11.21 -0.07 -12.21
C ALA A 403 -11.19 1.22 -11.35
N ARG A 404 -12.12 2.16 -11.60
CA ARG A 404 -12.27 3.37 -10.78
C ARG A 404 -12.80 3.03 -9.38
N LEU A 405 -13.74 2.09 -9.25
CA LEU A 405 -14.22 1.61 -7.94
C LEU A 405 -13.11 0.99 -7.10
N VAL A 406 -12.22 0.18 -7.69
CA VAL A 406 -11.03 -0.37 -7.00
C VAL A 406 -10.15 0.75 -6.42
N CYS A 407 -10.03 1.87 -7.13
CA CYS A 407 -9.29 3.02 -6.64
C CYS A 407 -9.93 3.68 -5.42
N ASP A 408 -11.25 3.58 -5.26
CA ASP A 408 -12.00 4.28 -4.21
C ASP A 408 -11.82 3.66 -2.84
N MET A 409 -11.41 2.39 -2.76
CA MET A 409 -11.11 1.68 -1.51
C MET A 409 -9.61 1.42 -1.25
N SER A 410 -8.74 1.96 -2.10
CA SER A 410 -7.27 1.83 -1.98
C SER A 410 -6.63 3.07 -1.34
N ASN A 411 -5.61 2.84 -0.51
CA ASN A 411 -4.74 3.89 0.04
C ASN A 411 -3.35 3.94 -0.65
N ASP A 412 -3.11 3.08 -1.65
CA ASP A 412 -1.87 3.08 -2.43
C ASP A 412 -1.93 4.19 -3.49
N THR A 413 -1.34 5.35 -3.18
CA THR A 413 -1.34 6.51 -4.09
C THR A 413 -0.71 6.25 -5.45
N ASP A 414 0.31 5.38 -5.52
CA ASP A 414 1.01 5.09 -6.77
C ASP A 414 0.23 4.06 -7.58
N GLY A 415 -0.30 3.01 -6.93
CA GLY A 415 -1.19 2.05 -7.56
C GLY A 415 -2.46 2.71 -8.11
N VAL A 416 -3.14 3.57 -7.32
CA VAL A 416 -4.33 4.34 -7.75
C VAL A 416 -4.00 5.21 -8.96
N ARG A 417 -2.82 5.84 -8.96
CA ARG A 417 -2.36 6.66 -10.08
C ARG A 417 -2.23 5.85 -11.38
N VAL A 418 -1.61 4.67 -11.30
CA VAL A 418 -1.41 3.80 -12.46
C VAL A 418 -2.75 3.24 -12.94
N LEU A 419 -3.62 2.76 -12.04
CA LEU A 419 -4.89 2.16 -12.42
C LEU A 419 -5.84 3.17 -13.08
N ARG A 420 -6.00 4.37 -12.50
CA ARG A 420 -6.84 5.42 -13.12
C ARG A 420 -6.32 5.88 -14.47
N TYR A 421 -5.00 5.98 -14.61
CA TYR A 421 -4.42 6.32 -15.90
C TYR A 421 -4.61 5.18 -16.93
N ALA A 422 -4.46 3.92 -16.53
CA ALA A 422 -4.75 2.78 -17.40
C ALA A 422 -6.24 2.75 -17.82
N ALA A 423 -7.16 3.05 -16.89
CA ALA A 423 -8.58 3.19 -17.17
C ALA A 423 -8.87 4.30 -18.20
N LEU A 424 -8.24 5.47 -18.04
CA LEU A 424 -8.32 6.56 -19.01
C LEU A 424 -7.80 6.14 -20.40
N LEU A 425 -6.72 5.36 -20.48
CA LEU A 425 -6.21 4.86 -21.75
C LEU A 425 -7.19 3.89 -22.43
N CYS A 426 -7.85 3.01 -21.67
CA CYS A 426 -8.87 2.11 -22.22
C CYS A 426 -10.09 2.89 -22.73
N GLU A 427 -10.61 3.84 -21.93
CA GLU A 427 -11.72 4.73 -22.29
C GLU A 427 -11.44 5.49 -23.59
N LYS A 428 -10.20 5.94 -23.77
CA LYS A 428 -9.73 6.66 -24.96
C LYS A 428 -9.61 5.78 -26.20
N VAL A 429 -9.17 4.53 -26.04
CA VAL A 429 -8.92 3.60 -27.16
C VAL A 429 -10.21 2.92 -27.65
N ALA A 430 -11.16 2.64 -26.76
CA ALA A 430 -12.37 1.87 -27.12
C ALA A 430 -13.14 2.43 -28.34
N PRO A 431 -13.41 3.75 -28.46
CA PRO A 431 -14.08 4.30 -29.64
C PRO A 431 -13.26 4.12 -30.94
N GLN A 432 -11.93 4.15 -30.85
CA GLN A 432 -11.04 4.01 -32.01
C GLN A 432 -11.04 2.58 -32.56
N VAL A 433 -11.15 1.59 -31.66
CA VAL A 433 -11.33 0.17 -32.02
C VAL A 433 -12.65 -0.02 -32.78
N VAL A 434 -13.72 0.60 -32.30
CA VAL A 434 -15.03 0.54 -32.96
C VAL A 434 -15.00 1.18 -34.34
N ASN A 435 -14.37 2.35 -34.49
CA ASN A 435 -14.19 2.98 -35.80
C ASN A 435 -13.37 2.11 -36.76
N ALA A 436 -12.32 1.45 -36.28
CA ALA A 436 -11.52 0.53 -37.07
C ALA A 436 -12.34 -0.70 -37.51
N ALA A 437 -13.23 -1.21 -36.65
CA ALA A 437 -14.13 -2.31 -36.97
C ALA A 437 -15.17 -1.89 -38.02
N PHE A 438 -15.75 -0.70 -37.92
CA PHE A 438 -16.65 -0.20 -38.96
C PHE A 438 -15.95 -0.01 -40.30
N LEU A 439 -14.71 0.49 -40.29
CA LEU A 439 -13.91 0.59 -41.51
C LEU A 439 -13.67 -0.80 -42.15
N LEU A 440 -13.38 -1.81 -41.33
CA LEU A 440 -13.24 -3.20 -41.77
C LEU A 440 -14.56 -3.75 -42.33
N CYS A 441 -15.68 -3.46 -41.68
CA CYS A 441 -17.00 -3.85 -42.15
C CYS A 441 -17.33 -3.26 -43.54
N GLU A 442 -16.90 -2.03 -43.82
CA GLU A 442 -17.10 -1.41 -45.14
C GLU A 442 -16.18 -1.99 -46.22
N LYS A 443 -14.95 -2.40 -45.85
CA LYS A 443 -13.93 -2.90 -46.78
C LYS A 443 -13.25 -4.18 -46.25
N PRO A 444 -13.99 -5.30 -46.14
CA PRO A 444 -13.48 -6.52 -45.50
C PRO A 444 -12.31 -7.15 -46.25
N ASN A 445 -12.20 -6.92 -47.57
CA ASN A 445 -11.14 -7.49 -48.42
C ASN A 445 -9.88 -6.60 -48.52
N SER A 446 -9.88 -5.41 -47.89
CA SER A 446 -8.73 -4.50 -47.96
C SER A 446 -7.65 -4.90 -46.96
N THR A 447 -6.47 -5.29 -47.45
CA THR A 447 -5.33 -5.69 -46.59
C THR A 447 -4.92 -4.57 -45.64
N VAL A 448 -4.93 -3.31 -46.10
CA VAL A 448 -4.58 -2.13 -45.29
C VAL A 448 -5.57 -1.94 -44.13
N VAL A 449 -6.86 -2.20 -44.36
CA VAL A 449 -7.89 -2.04 -43.33
C VAL A 449 -7.86 -3.19 -42.34
N GLN A 450 -7.59 -4.42 -42.80
CA GLN A 450 -7.34 -5.57 -41.93
C GLN A 450 -6.14 -5.34 -41.01
N GLU A 451 -5.04 -4.80 -41.56
CA GLU A 451 -3.86 -4.41 -40.77
C GLU A 451 -4.19 -3.30 -39.77
N ASN A 452 -4.95 -2.28 -40.18
CA ASN A 452 -5.41 -1.22 -39.29
C ASN A 452 -6.24 -1.77 -38.11
N MET A 453 -7.19 -2.67 -38.37
CA MET A 453 -7.98 -3.32 -37.31
C MET A 453 -7.07 -4.09 -36.35
N LYS A 454 -6.11 -4.85 -36.87
CA LYS A 454 -5.15 -5.61 -36.06
C LYS A 454 -4.28 -4.72 -35.18
N VAL A 455 -3.91 -3.52 -35.65
CA VAL A 455 -3.19 -2.53 -34.84
C VAL A 455 -4.06 -2.09 -33.65
N PHE A 456 -5.31 -1.72 -33.88
CA PHE A 456 -6.22 -1.30 -32.80
C PHE A 456 -6.60 -2.44 -31.85
N GLU A 457 -6.75 -3.67 -32.35
CA GLU A 457 -6.91 -4.88 -31.54
C GLU A 457 -5.74 -5.03 -30.55
N ASN A 458 -4.50 -4.98 -31.05
CA ASN A 458 -3.30 -5.10 -30.20
C ASN A 458 -3.20 -3.94 -29.19
N VAL A 459 -3.47 -2.70 -29.61
CA VAL A 459 -3.44 -1.54 -28.72
C VAL A 459 -4.45 -1.71 -27.59
N TRP A 460 -5.68 -2.16 -27.88
CA TRP A 460 -6.68 -2.45 -26.85
C TRP A 460 -6.21 -3.52 -25.88
N LEU A 461 -5.74 -4.66 -26.38
CA LEU A 461 -5.28 -5.78 -25.55
C LEU A 461 -4.11 -5.38 -24.65
N ASP A 462 -3.19 -4.55 -25.14
CA ASP A 462 -2.08 -4.02 -24.35
C ASP A 462 -2.56 -3.06 -23.24
N ARG A 463 -3.51 -2.15 -23.54
CA ARG A 463 -4.07 -1.23 -22.52
C ARG A 463 -4.85 -2.01 -21.46
N LEU A 464 -5.67 -2.96 -21.89
CA LEU A 464 -6.43 -3.85 -21.01
C LEU A 464 -5.50 -4.66 -20.11
N LYS A 465 -4.38 -5.20 -20.64
CA LYS A 465 -3.38 -5.91 -19.84
C LYS A 465 -2.77 -5.03 -18.75
N VAL A 466 -2.37 -3.80 -19.09
CA VAL A 466 -1.84 -2.84 -18.11
C VAL A 466 -2.88 -2.53 -17.03
N LEU A 467 -4.14 -2.34 -17.42
CA LEU A 467 -5.24 -2.09 -16.51
C LEU A 467 -5.46 -3.26 -15.54
N THR A 468 -5.56 -4.49 -16.06
CA THR A 468 -5.75 -5.70 -15.24
C THR A 468 -4.59 -5.91 -14.28
N MET A 469 -3.33 -5.74 -14.72
CA MET A 469 -2.15 -5.85 -13.86
C MET A 469 -2.15 -4.77 -12.75
N ALA A 470 -2.50 -3.53 -13.09
CA ALA A 470 -2.59 -2.44 -12.11
C ALA A 470 -3.71 -2.68 -11.09
N MET A 471 -4.83 -3.24 -11.53
CA MET A 471 -5.97 -3.59 -10.70
C MET A 471 -5.66 -4.75 -9.75
N ASP A 472 -5.01 -5.81 -10.24
CA ASP A 472 -4.59 -6.97 -9.44
C ASP A 472 -3.64 -6.58 -8.33
N ASN A 473 -2.77 -5.61 -8.60
CA ASN A 473 -1.89 -5.04 -7.60
C ASN A 473 -2.64 -4.20 -6.56
N LEU A 474 -3.90 -3.82 -6.74
CA LEU A 474 -4.66 -3.05 -5.75
C LEU A 474 -5.67 -3.88 -4.97
N ILE A 475 -6.19 -4.95 -5.56
CA ILE A 475 -7.12 -5.86 -4.89
C ILE A 475 -6.37 -6.79 -3.92
N SER A 476 -7.08 -7.26 -2.90
CA SER A 476 -6.58 -8.29 -1.99
C SER A 476 -6.77 -9.66 -2.61
N VAL A 477 -5.69 -10.44 -2.79
CA VAL A 477 -5.77 -11.83 -3.29
C VAL A 477 -6.69 -12.68 -2.41
N GLU A 478 -6.69 -12.45 -1.09
CA GLU A 478 -7.60 -13.10 -0.14
C GLU A 478 -9.07 -12.79 -0.44
N ASP A 479 -9.42 -11.50 -0.62
CA ASP A 479 -10.81 -11.12 -0.91
C ASP A 479 -11.21 -11.65 -2.30
N PHE A 480 -10.29 -11.62 -3.27
CA PHE A 480 -10.50 -12.15 -4.62
C PHE A 480 -10.76 -13.67 -4.62
N LEU A 481 -9.97 -14.44 -3.88
CA LEU A 481 -10.14 -15.90 -3.78
C LEU A 481 -11.47 -16.25 -3.11
N SER A 482 -11.79 -15.61 -1.98
CA SER A 482 -13.04 -15.87 -1.25
C SER A 482 -14.27 -15.53 -2.08
N VAL A 483 -14.26 -14.40 -2.80
CA VAL A 483 -15.37 -14.02 -3.70
C VAL A 483 -15.45 -14.96 -4.91
N SER A 484 -14.31 -15.35 -5.49
CA SER A 484 -14.27 -16.24 -6.66
C SER A 484 -14.86 -17.62 -6.34
N GLU A 485 -14.58 -18.16 -5.15
CA GLU A 485 -15.14 -19.43 -4.68
C GLU A 485 -16.67 -19.37 -4.54
N VAL A 486 -17.19 -18.29 -3.94
CA VAL A 486 -18.64 -18.05 -3.83
C VAL A 486 -19.28 -17.92 -5.21
N HIS A 487 -18.70 -17.11 -6.10
CA HIS A 487 -19.22 -16.92 -7.45
C HIS A 487 -19.22 -18.21 -8.27
N ILE A 488 -18.17 -19.05 -8.15
CA ILE A 488 -18.15 -20.36 -8.81
C ILE A 488 -19.32 -21.21 -8.30
N SER A 489 -19.57 -21.25 -6.99
CA SER A 489 -20.70 -21.99 -6.41
C SER A 489 -22.06 -21.47 -6.88
N GLU A 490 -22.23 -20.15 -7.00
CA GLU A 490 -23.44 -19.55 -7.57
C GLU A 490 -23.62 -19.88 -9.05
N ASP A 491 -22.54 -19.81 -9.84
CA ASP A 491 -22.56 -20.17 -11.27
C ASP A 491 -22.97 -21.65 -11.44
N VAL A 492 -22.57 -22.56 -10.53
CA VAL A 492 -23.09 -23.96 -10.55
C VAL A 492 -24.61 -23.99 -10.46
N LYS A 493 -25.20 -23.22 -9.54
CA LYS A 493 -26.67 -23.17 -9.35
C LYS A 493 -27.37 -22.65 -10.60
N VAL A 494 -26.81 -21.62 -11.24
CA VAL A 494 -27.33 -21.08 -12.51
C VAL A 494 -27.22 -22.11 -13.64
N GLY A 495 -26.13 -22.86 -13.69
CA GLY A 495 -25.92 -23.91 -14.69
C GLY A 495 -26.91 -25.06 -14.55
N ILE A 496 -27.18 -25.50 -13.31
CA ILE A 496 -28.22 -26.49 -13.01
C ILE A 496 -29.60 -25.98 -13.45
N GLN A 497 -29.91 -24.72 -13.18
CA GLN A 497 -31.18 -24.12 -13.62
C GLN A 497 -31.30 -24.10 -15.14
N ALA A 498 -30.23 -23.76 -15.87
CA ALA A 498 -30.22 -23.78 -17.33
C ALA A 498 -30.45 -25.20 -17.90
N ILE A 499 -29.88 -26.24 -17.27
CA ILE A 499 -30.15 -27.64 -17.63
C ILE A 499 -31.63 -27.98 -17.41
N MET A 500 -32.21 -27.58 -16.27
CA MET A 500 -33.62 -27.82 -15.96
C MET A 500 -34.56 -27.13 -16.95
N GLU A 501 -34.20 -25.94 -17.40
CA GLU A 501 -34.97 -25.13 -18.37
C GLU A 501 -34.71 -25.52 -19.83
N LYS A 502 -33.72 -26.40 -20.08
CA LYS A 502 -33.23 -26.76 -21.43
C LYS A 502 -32.72 -25.56 -22.23
N ASP A 503 -32.16 -24.55 -21.55
CA ASP A 503 -31.53 -23.40 -22.19
C ASP A 503 -30.04 -23.67 -22.42
N ALA A 504 -29.71 -24.20 -23.60
CA ALA A 504 -28.33 -24.54 -23.97
C ALA A 504 -27.41 -23.31 -24.03
N GLU A 505 -27.94 -22.14 -24.42
CA GLU A 505 -27.13 -20.92 -24.48
C GLU A 505 -26.84 -20.38 -23.08
N ALA A 506 -27.81 -20.41 -22.17
CA ALA A 506 -27.58 -20.05 -20.76
C ALA A 506 -26.60 -20.99 -20.08
N PHE A 507 -26.68 -22.29 -20.38
CA PHE A 507 -25.73 -23.27 -19.88
C PHE A 507 -24.30 -22.97 -20.40
N ASP A 508 -24.12 -22.75 -21.70
CA ASP A 508 -22.82 -22.46 -22.31
C ASP A 508 -22.20 -21.18 -21.72
N ARG A 509 -23.00 -20.10 -21.57
CA ARG A 509 -22.56 -18.86 -20.90
C ARG A 509 -22.08 -19.13 -19.47
N THR A 510 -22.79 -19.99 -18.73
CA THR A 510 -22.48 -20.31 -17.34
C THR A 510 -21.22 -21.16 -17.22
N ALA A 511 -21.07 -22.17 -18.07
CA ALA A 511 -19.85 -22.97 -18.15
C ALA A 511 -18.63 -22.12 -18.54
N GLY A 512 -18.81 -21.19 -19.48
CA GLY A 512 -17.83 -20.18 -19.84
C GLY A 512 -17.43 -19.30 -18.65
N ALA A 513 -18.40 -18.89 -17.83
CA ALA A 513 -18.14 -18.08 -16.63
C ALA A 513 -17.31 -18.81 -15.57
N ILE A 514 -17.68 -20.06 -15.25
CA ILE A 514 -16.92 -20.91 -14.31
C ILE A 514 -15.47 -21.08 -14.78
N ARG A 515 -15.29 -21.38 -16.08
CA ARG A 515 -13.97 -21.48 -16.70
C ARG A 515 -13.20 -20.17 -16.60
N GLY A 516 -13.82 -19.04 -16.98
CA GLY A 516 -13.22 -17.71 -16.96
C GLY A 516 -12.74 -17.31 -15.57
N ARG A 517 -13.59 -17.45 -14.54
CA ARG A 517 -13.25 -17.17 -13.13
C ARG A 517 -12.10 -18.04 -12.65
N SER A 518 -12.09 -19.33 -13.00
CA SER A 518 -11.03 -20.27 -12.60
C SER A 518 -9.68 -19.96 -13.24
N ILE A 519 -9.68 -19.55 -14.52
CA ILE A 519 -8.46 -19.05 -15.18
C ILE A 519 -7.99 -17.76 -14.50
N ARG A 520 -8.92 -16.85 -14.18
CA ARG A 520 -8.59 -15.61 -13.48
C ARG A 520 -7.96 -15.85 -12.11
N VAL A 521 -8.47 -16.82 -11.33
CA VAL A 521 -7.84 -17.29 -10.09
C VAL A 521 -6.41 -17.74 -10.33
N CYS A 522 -6.15 -18.53 -11.37
CA CYS A 522 -4.79 -18.94 -11.70
C CYS A 522 -3.89 -17.72 -11.99
N ASP A 523 -4.38 -16.76 -12.76
CA ASP A 523 -3.59 -15.60 -13.19
C ASP A 523 -3.27 -14.65 -12.03
N VAL A 524 -4.26 -14.32 -11.17
CA VAL A 524 -4.05 -13.47 -9.98
C VAL A 524 -3.01 -14.09 -9.05
N VAL A 525 -3.18 -15.37 -8.71
CA VAL A 525 -2.30 -16.03 -7.74
C VAL A 525 -0.92 -16.30 -8.34
N ALA A 526 -0.83 -16.65 -9.63
CA ALA A 526 0.47 -16.84 -10.29
C ALA A 526 1.29 -15.55 -10.28
N ASN A 527 0.67 -14.42 -10.62
CA ASN A 527 1.33 -13.11 -10.66
C ASN A 527 1.82 -12.66 -9.27
N GLU A 528 1.09 -13.01 -8.20
CA GLU A 528 1.52 -12.75 -6.82
C GLU A 528 2.72 -13.65 -6.43
N VAL A 529 2.67 -14.93 -6.79
CA VAL A 529 3.72 -15.89 -6.43
C VAL A 529 5.00 -15.67 -7.23
N GLU A 530 4.94 -15.11 -8.44
CA GLU A 530 6.11 -14.71 -9.23
C GLU A 530 6.96 -13.63 -8.56
N GLN A 531 6.34 -12.79 -7.73
CA GLN A 531 7.04 -11.74 -6.98
C GLN A 531 7.75 -12.26 -5.72
N LEU A 532 7.45 -13.50 -5.30
CA LEU A 532 8.03 -14.12 -4.12
C LEU A 532 9.33 -14.88 -4.44
N PRO A 533 10.33 -14.85 -3.54
CA PRO A 533 11.49 -15.73 -3.66
C PRO A 533 11.08 -17.20 -3.70
N THR A 534 11.79 -18.01 -4.50
CA THR A 534 11.57 -19.45 -4.59
C THR A 534 11.76 -20.12 -3.22
N SER A 535 10.70 -20.73 -2.73
CA SER A 535 10.60 -21.41 -1.44
C SER A 535 9.64 -22.61 -1.54
N HIS A 536 9.65 -23.48 -0.52
CA HIS A 536 8.70 -24.59 -0.44
C HIS A 536 7.24 -24.09 -0.47
N TYR A 537 6.97 -22.94 0.15
CA TYR A 537 5.66 -22.29 0.10
C TYR A 537 5.29 -21.86 -1.33
N SER A 538 6.15 -21.07 -1.99
CA SER A 538 5.86 -20.60 -3.35
C SER A 538 5.69 -21.76 -4.34
N GLU A 539 6.46 -22.85 -4.16
CA GLU A 539 6.35 -24.03 -5.02
C GLU A 539 5.07 -24.81 -4.76
N ASN A 540 4.63 -24.91 -3.51
CA ASN A 540 3.34 -25.52 -3.16
C ASN A 540 2.16 -24.77 -3.81
N VAL A 541 2.17 -23.44 -3.77
CA VAL A 541 1.14 -22.62 -4.44
C VAL A 541 1.20 -22.80 -5.96
N LYS A 542 2.40 -22.78 -6.57
CA LYS A 542 2.56 -23.05 -8.01
C LYS A 542 2.05 -24.43 -8.43
N ASN A 543 2.26 -25.45 -7.60
CA ASN A 543 1.72 -26.79 -7.82
C ASN A 543 0.18 -26.81 -7.77
N ALA A 544 -0.43 -26.11 -6.82
CA ALA A 544 -1.89 -26.00 -6.73
C ALA A 544 -2.48 -25.28 -7.96
N ILE A 545 -1.85 -24.20 -8.42
CA ILE A 545 -2.25 -23.49 -9.65
C ILE A 545 -2.14 -24.40 -10.87
N ARG A 546 -1.04 -25.17 -11.00
CA ARG A 546 -0.86 -26.13 -12.11
C ARG A 546 -1.95 -27.18 -12.12
N ARG A 547 -2.34 -27.73 -10.97
CA ARG A 547 -3.46 -28.69 -10.88
C ARG A 547 -4.78 -28.09 -11.33
N LEU A 548 -5.09 -26.85 -10.92
CA LEU A 548 -6.31 -26.17 -11.37
C LEU A 548 -6.29 -25.94 -12.89
N ARG A 549 -5.15 -25.46 -13.42
CA ARG A 549 -5.01 -25.06 -14.82
C ARG A 549 -4.91 -26.24 -15.79
N ASP A 550 -4.08 -27.22 -15.48
CA ASP A 550 -3.66 -28.26 -16.41
C ASP A 550 -4.47 -29.56 -16.23
N ASP A 551 -5.07 -29.78 -15.05
CA ASP A 551 -5.84 -31.01 -14.75
C ASP A 551 -7.35 -30.75 -14.59
N ALA A 552 -7.75 -29.87 -13.65
CA ALA A 552 -9.15 -29.67 -13.28
C ALA A 552 -9.96 -28.95 -14.36
N LEU A 553 -9.43 -27.84 -14.89
CA LEU A 553 -10.10 -27.05 -15.92
C LEU A 553 -10.38 -27.84 -17.22
N PRO A 554 -9.41 -28.58 -17.80
CA PRO A 554 -9.69 -29.40 -18.98
C PRO A 554 -10.75 -30.48 -18.74
N GLN A 555 -10.76 -31.09 -17.55
CA GLN A 555 -11.80 -32.08 -17.19
C GLN A 555 -13.18 -31.44 -17.13
N PHE A 556 -13.30 -30.28 -16.48
CA PHE A 556 -14.54 -29.52 -16.42
C PHE A 556 -15.05 -29.16 -17.82
N VAL A 557 -14.18 -28.58 -18.67
CA VAL A 557 -14.57 -28.17 -20.04
C VAL A 557 -15.07 -29.37 -20.84
N ASN A 558 -14.35 -30.50 -20.82
CA ASN A 558 -14.78 -31.70 -21.55
C ASN A 558 -16.12 -32.27 -21.05
N ARG A 559 -16.41 -32.16 -19.75
CA ARG A 559 -17.69 -32.61 -19.17
C ARG A 559 -18.82 -31.63 -19.49
N ALA A 560 -18.57 -30.33 -19.38
CA ALA A 560 -19.53 -29.28 -19.72
C ALA A 560 -19.89 -29.30 -21.22
N GLU A 561 -18.92 -29.49 -22.11
CA GLU A 561 -19.17 -29.61 -23.56
C GLU A 561 -20.11 -30.78 -23.89
N LYS A 562 -19.96 -31.93 -23.21
CA LYS A 562 -20.86 -33.09 -23.39
C LYS A 562 -22.30 -32.75 -23.01
N ILE A 563 -22.49 -32.06 -21.89
CA ILE A 563 -23.82 -31.62 -21.45
C ILE A 563 -24.41 -30.66 -22.48
N GLY A 564 -23.63 -29.67 -22.94
CA GLY A 564 -24.04 -28.72 -23.97
C GLY A 564 -24.45 -29.38 -25.29
N THR A 565 -23.72 -30.41 -25.72
CA THR A 565 -24.08 -31.20 -26.91
C THR A 565 -25.37 -31.98 -26.71
N ASN A 566 -25.57 -32.61 -25.55
CA ASN A 566 -26.79 -33.35 -25.22
C ASN A 566 -28.03 -32.42 -25.22
N MET A 567 -27.86 -31.18 -24.75
CA MET A 567 -28.94 -30.18 -24.73
C MET A 567 -29.28 -29.63 -26.12
N SER A 568 -28.34 -29.66 -27.06
CA SER A 568 -28.52 -29.14 -28.43
C SER A 568 -29.10 -30.19 -29.40
N ASP A 569 -28.90 -31.49 -29.12
CA ASP A 569 -29.40 -32.60 -29.94
C ASP A 569 -30.86 -32.95 -29.62
N ASP A 570 -31.80 -32.27 -30.31
CA ASP A 570 -33.25 -32.47 -30.20
C ASP A 570 -33.76 -33.84 -30.75
N GLN A 571 -32.88 -34.68 -31.31
CA GLN A 571 -33.24 -35.86 -32.13
C GLN A 571 -32.86 -37.25 -31.57
N SER A 572 -32.21 -37.36 -30.41
CA SER A 572 -31.95 -38.69 -29.84
C SER A 572 -33.13 -39.19 -29.00
N ASN A 573 -33.82 -40.21 -29.53
CA ASN A 573 -34.68 -41.10 -28.74
C ASN A 573 -33.92 -41.65 -27.52
N GLY A 574 -34.24 -41.11 -26.33
CA GLY A 574 -34.16 -41.74 -25.01
C GLY A 574 -32.83 -42.36 -24.56
N GLU A 575 -32.16 -41.74 -23.59
CA GLU A 575 -31.77 -42.41 -22.33
C GLU A 575 -31.20 -41.45 -21.27
N ASN A 576 -30.54 -40.35 -21.63
CA ASN A 576 -30.03 -39.41 -20.61
C ASN A 576 -31.14 -38.53 -20.04
N SER A 577 -31.48 -38.76 -18.78
CA SER A 577 -32.43 -37.92 -18.08
C SER A 577 -31.79 -36.58 -17.68
N PRO A 578 -32.53 -35.46 -17.59
CA PRO A 578 -32.01 -34.19 -17.05
C PRO A 578 -31.36 -34.34 -15.67
N LYS A 579 -31.67 -35.41 -14.93
CA LYS A 579 -31.02 -35.75 -13.68
C LYS A 579 -29.57 -36.18 -13.85
N GLU A 580 -29.25 -36.94 -14.89
CA GLU A 580 -27.88 -37.37 -15.20
C GLU A 580 -27.02 -36.18 -15.61
N ASP A 581 -27.55 -35.27 -16.43
CA ASP A 581 -26.83 -34.03 -16.80
C ASP A 581 -26.63 -33.11 -15.58
N ILE A 582 -27.58 -33.05 -14.64
CA ILE A 582 -27.42 -32.31 -13.37
C ILE A 582 -26.37 -32.97 -12.47
N GLU A 583 -26.39 -34.29 -12.32
CA GLU A 583 -25.39 -35.03 -11.54
C GLU A 583 -23.97 -34.85 -12.14
N GLU A 584 -23.85 -34.95 -13.46
CA GLU A 584 -22.59 -34.72 -14.18
C GLU A 584 -22.12 -33.27 -14.02
N MET A 585 -23.02 -32.28 -14.07
CA MET A 585 -22.68 -30.88 -13.83
C MET A 585 -22.15 -30.64 -12.41
N ILE A 586 -22.79 -31.24 -11.40
CA ILE A 586 -22.36 -31.13 -10.01
C ILE A 586 -20.96 -31.75 -9.85
N GLU A 587 -20.72 -32.94 -10.43
CA GLU A 587 -19.42 -33.59 -10.36
C GLU A 587 -18.33 -32.78 -11.09
N ALA A 588 -18.63 -32.26 -12.28
CA ALA A 588 -17.73 -31.42 -13.05
C ALA A 588 -17.35 -30.14 -12.29
N CYS A 589 -18.32 -29.49 -11.65
CA CYS A 589 -18.09 -28.26 -10.88
C CYS A 589 -17.36 -28.52 -9.57
N ASN A 590 -17.60 -29.65 -8.89
CA ASN A 590 -16.88 -30.01 -7.67
C ASN A 590 -15.37 -30.14 -7.92
N ILE A 591 -14.96 -30.67 -9.07
CA ILE A 591 -13.53 -30.76 -9.46
C ILE A 591 -12.89 -29.36 -9.48
N VAL A 592 -13.58 -28.37 -10.05
CA VAL A 592 -13.09 -26.98 -10.12
C VAL A 592 -13.13 -26.32 -8.76
N TYR A 593 -14.23 -26.48 -8.02
CA TYR A 593 -14.43 -25.90 -6.70
C TYR A 593 -13.35 -26.38 -5.71
N GLU A 594 -13.10 -27.69 -5.63
CA GLU A 594 -12.05 -28.26 -4.79
C GLU A 594 -10.65 -27.77 -5.23
N ALA A 595 -10.38 -27.70 -6.53
CA ALA A 595 -9.10 -27.21 -7.03
C ALA A 595 -8.87 -25.72 -6.67
N VAL A 596 -9.89 -24.87 -6.75
CA VAL A 596 -9.85 -23.47 -6.31
C VAL A 596 -9.66 -23.37 -4.79
N GLY A 597 -10.40 -24.17 -4.01
CA GLY A 597 -10.24 -24.25 -2.56
C GLY A 597 -8.83 -24.70 -2.12
N ASN A 598 -8.21 -25.61 -2.89
CA ASN A 598 -6.82 -26.03 -2.70
C ASN A 598 -5.82 -24.91 -3.01
N VAL A 599 -6.05 -24.11 -4.06
CA VAL A 599 -5.22 -22.92 -4.35
C VAL A 599 -5.30 -21.91 -3.20
N ARG A 600 -6.52 -21.62 -2.73
CA ARG A 600 -6.75 -20.73 -1.57
C ARG A 600 -6.04 -21.25 -0.33
N SER A 601 -6.24 -22.53 0.01
CA SER A 601 -5.61 -23.16 1.17
C SER A 601 -4.08 -23.11 1.09
N ALA A 602 -3.50 -23.47 -0.06
CA ALA A 602 -2.06 -23.42 -0.28
C ALA A 602 -1.52 -21.99 -0.14
N PHE A 603 -2.23 -20.99 -0.64
CA PHE A 603 -1.85 -19.58 -0.56
C PHE A 603 -1.89 -19.06 0.89
N LEU A 604 -2.91 -19.42 1.67
CA LEU A 604 -3.10 -18.91 3.04
C LEU A 604 -2.18 -19.58 4.09
N MET A 605 -1.57 -20.74 3.79
CA MET A 605 -0.76 -21.52 4.74
C MET A 605 0.45 -20.76 5.36
N ASN A 606 0.98 -19.73 4.70
CA ASN A 606 2.13 -18.95 5.20
C ASN A 606 1.75 -17.52 5.61
N MET A 607 0.46 -17.18 5.60
CA MET A 607 -0.04 -15.87 6.02
C MET A 607 -0.02 -15.76 7.55
N ASN A 608 0.45 -14.62 8.07
CA ASN A 608 0.39 -14.34 9.49
C ASN A 608 -1.10 -14.20 9.91
N PRO A 609 -1.59 -14.91 10.94
CA PRO A 609 -3.00 -14.84 11.36
C PRO A 609 -3.47 -13.44 11.78
N GLU A 610 -2.55 -12.51 12.06
CA GLU A 610 -2.87 -11.10 12.34
C GLU A 610 -3.16 -10.28 11.07
N ASP A 611 -2.72 -10.78 9.91
CA ASP A 611 -2.93 -10.20 8.58
C ASP A 611 -4.15 -10.82 7.87
N MET A 612 -4.69 -11.91 8.42
CA MET A 612 -5.94 -12.55 8.01
C MET A 612 -7.11 -11.75 8.58
N ASP A 613 -8.02 -11.32 7.71
CA ASP A 613 -9.28 -10.75 8.18
C ASP A 613 -10.12 -11.93 8.68
N SER A 614 -10.12 -12.17 9.99
CA SER A 614 -10.92 -13.18 10.70
C SER A 614 -12.23 -13.49 9.95
N ASP A 615 -12.22 -14.59 9.20
CA ASP A 615 -13.23 -14.98 8.20
C ASP A 615 -14.48 -15.58 8.85
N ASN A 616 -14.92 -14.99 9.95
CA ASN A 616 -15.99 -15.49 10.79
C ASN A 616 -17.40 -15.23 10.25
N GLU A 617 -17.56 -15.20 8.93
CA GLU A 617 -18.84 -14.91 8.27
C GLU A 617 -19.39 -16.08 7.46
N TYR A 618 -18.68 -17.20 7.32
CA TYR A 618 -19.12 -18.29 6.43
C TYR A 618 -19.02 -19.72 7.02
N GLU A 619 -18.82 -19.88 8.32
CA GLU A 619 -19.07 -21.17 8.98
C GLU A 619 -20.47 -21.17 9.61
N GLU A 620 -21.52 -21.20 8.78
CA GLU A 620 -22.83 -21.69 9.26
C GLU A 620 -23.52 -22.67 8.30
N ASP A 621 -23.12 -22.80 7.03
CA ASP A 621 -23.73 -23.81 6.16
C ASP A 621 -22.70 -24.50 5.26
N GLY A 622 -22.45 -25.79 5.52
CA GLY A 622 -21.72 -26.66 4.60
C GLY A 622 -20.63 -27.51 5.25
N ILE A 623 -21.03 -28.48 6.06
CA ILE A 623 -20.18 -29.62 6.41
C ILE A 623 -19.71 -30.28 5.11
N THR A 624 -18.43 -30.13 4.78
CA THR A 624 -17.71 -31.15 4.01
C THR A 624 -16.48 -31.55 4.81
N THR A 625 -16.57 -32.78 5.32
CA THR A 625 -15.53 -33.58 5.91
C THR A 625 -14.23 -33.51 5.10
N VAL A 626 -13.29 -32.68 5.54
CA VAL A 626 -11.88 -32.90 5.20
C VAL A 626 -11.43 -34.10 6.03
N ASN A 627 -11.38 -35.27 5.39
CA ASN A 627 -10.71 -36.46 5.91
C ASN A 627 -9.22 -36.14 6.10
N ASP A 628 -8.85 -35.59 7.26
CA ASP A 628 -7.47 -35.42 7.67
C ASP A 628 -6.88 -36.81 7.98
N SER A 629 -6.36 -37.46 6.94
CA SER A 629 -5.68 -38.75 7.02
C SER A 629 -4.28 -38.58 7.62
N ARG A 630 -4.20 -38.06 8.85
CA ARG A 630 -3.00 -38.03 9.69
C ARG A 630 -3.32 -38.26 11.17
N SER A 631 -4.21 -39.20 11.44
CA SER A 631 -4.33 -39.85 12.75
C SER A 631 -3.23 -40.91 12.93
N GLN A 632 -2.03 -40.45 13.31
CA GLN A 632 -1.14 -41.23 14.18
C GLN A 632 -0.58 -40.29 15.26
N VAL A 633 -1.36 -40.14 16.33
CA VAL A 633 -0.87 -39.62 17.60
C VAL A 633 0.09 -40.66 18.16
N SER A 634 1.39 -40.37 18.13
CA SER A 634 2.34 -41.10 18.98
C SER A 634 2.27 -40.53 20.38
N ASP A 635 2.20 -41.41 21.40
CA ASP A 635 2.08 -41.14 22.85
C ASP A 635 3.13 -40.20 23.49
N ASN A 636 4.04 -39.60 22.72
CA ASN A 636 5.08 -38.69 23.20
C ASN A 636 4.74 -37.18 23.07
N ASP A 637 3.58 -36.81 22.50
CA ASP A 637 3.26 -35.42 22.11
C ASP A 637 2.33 -34.68 23.10
N THR A 638 2.05 -35.26 24.27
CA THR A 638 1.16 -34.71 25.33
C THR A 638 1.70 -33.45 26.03
N ASP A 639 2.98 -33.12 25.83
CA ASP A 639 3.64 -32.02 26.55
C ASP A 639 3.61 -30.66 25.81
N ASN A 640 3.20 -30.60 24.54
CA ASN A 640 3.20 -29.34 23.78
C ASN A 640 1.87 -28.58 23.85
N GLN A 641 1.59 -28.01 25.03
CA GLN A 641 0.36 -27.26 25.34
C GLN A 641 0.15 -26.02 24.44
N GLN A 642 1.21 -25.48 23.82
CA GLN A 642 1.08 -24.44 22.80
C GLN A 642 0.29 -24.91 21.57
N ARG A 643 0.41 -26.18 21.17
CA ARG A 643 -0.39 -26.75 20.06
C ARG A 643 -1.86 -26.82 20.43
N VAL A 644 -2.20 -27.11 21.68
CA VAL A 644 -3.58 -27.12 22.17
C VAL A 644 -4.23 -25.73 22.02
N MET A 645 -3.49 -24.67 22.37
CA MET A 645 -3.96 -23.28 22.18
C MET A 645 -4.23 -22.93 20.71
N ARG A 646 -3.51 -23.55 19.76
CA ARG A 646 -3.72 -23.36 18.32
C ARG A 646 -5.03 -23.99 17.81
N HIS A 647 -5.51 -25.04 18.47
CA HIS A 647 -6.72 -25.79 18.09
C HIS A 647 -7.94 -25.43 18.95
N LEU A 648 -7.90 -24.32 19.69
CA LEU A 648 -9.08 -23.80 20.40
C LEU A 648 -10.26 -23.54 19.44
N PRO A 649 -11.52 -23.69 19.92
CA PRO A 649 -12.70 -23.28 19.18
C PRO A 649 -12.60 -21.81 18.73
N GLU A 650 -13.19 -21.49 17.57
CA GLU A 650 -13.08 -20.15 16.99
C GLU A 650 -13.64 -19.05 17.91
N GLU A 651 -14.76 -19.31 18.59
CA GLU A 651 -15.35 -18.37 19.55
C GLU A 651 -14.37 -18.02 20.69
N SER A 652 -13.68 -19.04 21.22
CA SER A 652 -12.65 -18.85 22.25
C SER A 652 -11.44 -18.08 21.73
N LYS A 653 -11.02 -18.35 20.48
CA LYS A 653 -9.93 -17.60 19.83
C LYS A 653 -10.28 -16.13 19.64
N ARG A 654 -11.52 -15.82 19.24
CA ARG A 654 -12.02 -14.44 19.10
C ARG A 654 -11.91 -13.70 20.43
N GLU A 655 -12.29 -14.33 21.53
CA GLU A 655 -12.26 -13.69 22.85
C GLU A 655 -10.82 -13.46 23.36
N ILE A 656 -9.93 -14.45 23.20
CA ILE A 656 -8.50 -14.31 23.49
C ILE A 656 -7.90 -13.16 22.65
N GLN A 657 -8.25 -13.09 21.36
CA GLN A 657 -7.74 -12.07 20.46
C GLN A 657 -8.15 -10.65 20.88
N LYS A 658 -9.39 -10.44 21.33
CA LYS A 658 -9.83 -9.14 21.90
C LYS A 658 -8.95 -8.71 23.07
N GLN A 659 -8.68 -9.61 24.01
CA GLN A 659 -7.85 -9.31 25.18
C GLN A 659 -6.40 -8.97 24.79
N ILE A 660 -5.86 -9.64 23.78
CA ILE A 660 -4.51 -9.35 23.28
C ILE A 660 -4.46 -7.98 22.58
N ASP A 661 -5.50 -7.60 21.85
CA ASP A 661 -5.55 -6.28 21.22
C ASP A 661 -5.57 -5.16 22.27
N VAL A 662 -6.28 -5.36 23.39
CA VAL A 662 -6.22 -4.47 24.56
C VAL A 662 -4.82 -4.43 25.18
N PHE A 663 -4.15 -5.57 25.33
CA PHE A 663 -2.75 -5.62 25.78
C PHE A 663 -1.82 -4.84 24.85
N LYS A 664 -1.96 -4.99 23.52
CA LYS A 664 -1.14 -4.28 22.52
C LYS A 664 -1.28 -2.76 22.60
N ILE A 665 -2.44 -2.23 22.99
CA ILE A 665 -2.61 -0.79 23.25
C ILE A 665 -1.69 -0.35 24.41
N THR A 666 -1.66 -1.12 25.49
CA THR A 666 -0.80 -0.86 26.66
C THR A 666 0.68 -1.01 26.30
N GLN A 667 1.02 -2.01 25.47
CA GLN A 667 2.37 -2.20 24.95
C GLN A 667 2.86 -1.00 24.12
N ARG A 668 2.02 -0.41 23.26
CA ARG A 668 2.38 0.81 22.53
C ARG A 668 2.59 2.01 23.45
N LYS A 669 1.76 2.16 24.49
CA LYS A 669 1.95 3.20 25.53
C LYS A 669 3.29 2.99 26.25
N PHE A 670 3.65 1.75 26.52
CA PHE A 670 4.95 1.41 27.10
C PHE A 670 6.11 1.79 26.18
N GLU A 671 6.08 1.38 24.91
CA GLU A 671 7.13 1.68 23.93
C GLU A 671 7.31 3.19 23.74
N TYR A 672 6.21 3.94 23.67
CA TYR A 672 6.26 5.40 23.58
C TYR A 672 6.90 6.06 24.80
N GLU A 673 6.60 5.57 26.01
CA GLU A 673 7.11 6.18 27.23
C GLU A 673 8.55 5.76 27.54
N VAL A 674 8.81 4.45 27.52
CA VAL A 674 10.10 3.86 27.89
C VAL A 674 11.13 4.03 26.77
N GLY A 675 10.69 4.08 25.51
CA GLY A 675 11.57 4.30 24.35
C GLY A 675 12.24 5.68 24.29
N LYS A 676 11.83 6.64 25.13
CA LYS A 676 12.49 7.95 25.28
C LYS A 676 13.86 7.84 25.97
N TRP A 677 14.07 6.77 26.72
CA TRP A 677 15.19 6.60 27.64
C TRP A 677 16.20 5.58 27.10
N ASP A 678 17.48 5.92 27.23
CA ASP A 678 18.58 4.98 27.05
C ASP A 678 18.54 3.94 28.19
N ASP A 679 18.76 2.67 27.86
CA ASP A 679 18.86 1.58 28.83
C ASP A 679 20.29 1.44 29.39
N THR A 680 21.28 2.07 28.76
CA THR A 680 22.68 2.03 29.19
C THR A 680 22.88 2.77 30.51
N GLY A 681 22.98 2.03 31.62
CA GLY A 681 23.17 2.58 32.97
C GLY A 681 21.88 2.98 33.70
N ASN A 682 20.72 2.51 33.21
CA ASN A 682 19.43 2.66 33.88
C ASN A 682 18.72 1.32 34.01
N ASP A 683 19.00 0.62 35.11
CA ASP A 683 18.45 -0.71 35.39
C ASP A 683 16.92 -0.72 35.46
N ILE A 684 16.27 0.39 35.84
CA ILE A 684 14.80 0.50 35.82
C ILE A 684 14.26 0.36 34.39
N ILE A 685 14.90 1.01 33.42
CA ILE A 685 14.50 0.94 32.00
C ILE A 685 14.83 -0.43 31.40
N ALA A 686 15.98 -0.99 31.73
CA ALA A 686 16.37 -2.33 31.29
C ALA A 686 15.40 -3.41 31.80
N LEU A 687 15.09 -3.41 33.10
CA LEU A 687 14.12 -4.32 33.71
C LEU A 687 12.71 -4.13 33.13
N ALA A 688 12.27 -2.88 32.95
CA ALA A 688 10.97 -2.60 32.34
C ALA A 688 10.85 -3.17 30.92
N LYS A 689 11.89 -3.01 30.08
CA LYS A 689 11.93 -3.56 28.71
C LYS A 689 11.91 -5.09 28.73
N HIS A 690 12.67 -5.69 29.65
CA HIS A 690 12.72 -7.15 29.80
C HIS A 690 11.36 -7.73 30.24
N MET A 691 10.73 -7.15 31.26
CA MET A 691 9.39 -7.54 31.70
C MET A 691 8.35 -7.42 30.57
N CYS A 692 8.39 -6.34 29.77
CA CYS A 692 7.52 -6.17 28.60
C CYS A 692 7.73 -7.26 27.54
N HIS A 693 8.98 -7.66 27.29
CA HIS A 693 9.31 -8.71 26.33
C HIS A 693 8.76 -10.07 26.76
N ILE A 694 8.94 -10.44 28.04
CA ILE A 694 8.44 -11.71 28.56
C ILE A 694 6.90 -11.73 28.56
N MET A 695 6.25 -10.63 28.96
CA MET A 695 4.78 -10.52 28.90
C MET A 695 4.26 -10.67 27.47
N ALA A 696 4.94 -10.12 26.46
CA ALA A 696 4.58 -10.34 25.06
C ALA A 696 4.69 -11.82 24.66
N ASN A 697 5.76 -12.52 25.04
CA ASN A 697 5.92 -13.95 24.79
C ASN A 697 4.82 -14.79 25.47
N MET A 698 4.36 -14.39 26.67
CA MET A 698 3.24 -15.03 27.37
C MET A 698 1.89 -14.79 26.65
N THR A 699 1.67 -13.59 26.08
CA THR A 699 0.47 -13.34 25.25
C THR A 699 0.52 -14.04 23.88
N ASP A 700 1.70 -14.30 23.33
CA ASP A 700 1.82 -15.09 22.10
C ASP A 700 1.55 -16.58 22.35
N PHE A 701 1.91 -17.10 23.52
CA PHE A 701 1.60 -18.48 23.93
C PHE A 701 0.08 -18.76 23.88
N THR A 702 -0.75 -17.80 24.31
CA THR A 702 -2.22 -17.97 24.28
C THR A 702 -2.80 -17.96 22.85
N LYS A 703 -2.05 -17.51 21.84
CA LYS A 703 -2.38 -17.68 20.41
C LYS A 703 -1.88 -19.01 19.83
N GLY A 704 -1.19 -19.84 20.62
CA GLY A 704 -0.53 -21.04 20.14
C GLY A 704 0.73 -20.79 19.32
N ARG A 705 1.44 -19.69 19.58
CA ARG A 705 2.72 -19.33 18.92
C ARG A 705 3.72 -18.70 19.91
N GLY A 706 4.87 -18.27 19.41
CA GLY A 706 5.92 -17.68 20.24
C GLY A 706 6.89 -18.70 20.82
N PRO A 707 7.86 -18.26 21.64
CA PRO A 707 8.97 -19.11 22.09
C PRO A 707 8.57 -20.09 23.21
N LEU A 708 7.51 -19.81 23.96
CA LEU A 708 7.02 -20.66 25.06
C LEU A 708 6.23 -21.83 24.49
N ARG A 709 6.54 -23.08 24.86
CA ARG A 709 5.89 -24.28 24.30
C ARG A 709 5.01 -25.00 25.32
N THR A 710 5.37 -24.90 26.58
CA THR A 710 4.70 -25.60 27.68
C THR A 710 4.20 -24.62 28.74
N THR A 711 3.19 -25.02 29.51
CA THR A 711 2.74 -24.29 30.72
C THR A 711 3.88 -24.14 31.72
N MET A 712 4.85 -25.06 31.74
CA MET A 712 6.07 -24.92 32.53
C MET A 712 6.92 -23.73 32.09
N ASP A 713 7.02 -23.46 30.78
CA ASP A 713 7.72 -22.29 30.26
C ASP A 713 6.98 -20.99 30.63
N VAL A 714 5.64 -21.01 30.64
CA VAL A 714 4.81 -19.88 31.08
C VAL A 714 4.97 -19.61 32.59
N ILE A 715 5.07 -20.66 33.41
CA ILE A 715 5.34 -20.53 34.85
C ILE A 715 6.74 -19.95 35.09
N LYS A 716 7.75 -20.41 34.36
CA LYS A 716 9.12 -19.86 34.45
C LYS A 716 9.16 -18.39 34.03
N ALA A 717 8.49 -18.04 32.93
CA ALA A 717 8.33 -16.67 32.48
C ALA A 717 7.67 -15.76 33.55
N ALA A 718 6.63 -16.25 34.22
CA ALA A 718 5.97 -15.52 35.31
C ALA A 718 6.87 -15.35 36.56
N GLN A 719 7.69 -16.36 36.87
CA GLN A 719 8.69 -16.27 37.95
C GLN A 719 9.77 -15.24 37.62
N GLU A 720 10.29 -15.28 36.39
CA GLU A 720 11.30 -14.33 35.91
C GLU A 720 10.78 -12.87 35.93
N ILE A 721 9.54 -12.64 35.49
CA ILE A 721 8.87 -11.34 35.63
C ILE A 721 8.76 -10.91 37.09
N SER A 722 8.50 -11.84 38.00
CA SER A 722 8.38 -11.53 39.43
C SER A 722 9.72 -11.15 40.05
N ASP A 723 10.81 -11.80 39.64
CA ASP A 723 12.17 -11.47 40.09
C ASP A 723 12.57 -10.08 39.59
N ASP A 724 12.27 -9.76 38.33
CA ASP A 724 12.53 -8.45 37.76
C ASP A 724 11.63 -7.36 38.36
N GLY A 725 10.37 -7.68 38.63
CA GLY A 725 9.44 -6.80 39.37
C GLY A 725 9.94 -6.48 40.78
N ALA A 726 10.53 -7.45 41.48
CA ALA A 726 11.13 -7.25 42.80
C ALA A 726 12.38 -6.34 42.73
N LYS A 727 13.26 -6.54 41.74
CA LYS A 727 14.43 -5.68 41.50
C LYS A 727 14.01 -4.25 41.15
N LEU A 728 13.04 -4.10 40.25
CA LEU A 728 12.49 -2.80 39.84
C LEU A 728 11.89 -2.09 41.06
N ASN A 729 11.12 -2.81 41.88
CA ASN A 729 10.56 -2.29 43.12
C ASN A 729 11.64 -1.82 44.11
N ALA A 730 12.73 -2.56 44.28
CA ALA A 730 13.82 -2.16 45.16
C ALA A 730 14.47 -0.85 44.71
N LEU A 731 14.79 -0.72 43.42
CA LEU A 731 15.41 0.47 42.83
C LEU A 731 14.48 1.69 42.92
N ALA A 732 13.22 1.53 42.51
CA ALA A 732 12.23 2.60 42.54
C ALA A 732 11.87 3.02 43.97
N ARG A 733 11.84 2.08 44.93
CA ARG A 733 11.65 2.37 46.36
C ARG A 733 12.81 3.18 46.93
N GLN A 734 14.04 2.88 46.51
CA GLN A 734 15.21 3.66 46.92
C GLN A 734 15.13 5.10 46.39
N ILE A 735 14.70 5.30 45.14
CA ILE A 735 14.43 6.64 44.57
C ILE A 735 13.35 7.37 45.38
N GLY A 736 12.24 6.70 45.69
CA GLY A 736 11.16 7.27 46.51
C GLY A 736 11.60 7.63 47.93
N ASN A 737 12.53 6.87 48.52
CA ASN A 737 13.10 7.18 49.83
C ASN A 737 14.02 8.41 49.78
N GLU A 738 14.73 8.62 48.67
CA GLU A 738 15.62 9.77 48.46
C GLU A 738 14.90 11.05 48.01
N SER A 739 13.61 10.97 47.68
CA SER A 739 12.79 12.13 47.35
C SER A 739 12.20 12.82 48.59
N VAL A 740 11.82 14.09 48.43
CA VAL A 740 11.02 14.84 49.40
C VAL A 740 9.58 14.34 49.38
N GLU A 741 8.88 14.53 50.50
CA GLU A 741 7.47 14.22 50.58
C GLU A 741 6.69 15.01 49.54
N SER A 742 5.97 14.29 48.67
CA SER A 742 5.26 14.84 47.51
C SER A 742 4.20 13.85 47.06
N ASP A 743 3.19 14.30 46.32
CA ASP A 743 2.17 13.39 45.79
C ASP A 743 2.77 12.39 44.81
N THR A 744 3.77 12.79 44.01
CA THR A 744 4.55 11.88 43.15
C THR A 744 5.23 10.76 43.94
N LYS A 745 5.73 11.03 45.16
CA LYS A 745 6.29 10.00 46.02
C LYS A 745 5.21 9.02 46.45
N LYS A 746 4.04 9.50 46.91
CA LYS A 746 2.91 8.65 47.28
C LYS A 746 2.43 7.79 46.11
N ASP A 747 2.27 8.38 44.93
CA ASP A 747 1.90 7.69 43.69
C ASP A 747 2.92 6.61 43.33
N LEU A 748 4.23 6.93 43.40
CA LEU A 748 5.30 5.98 43.16
C LEU A 748 5.15 4.76 44.08
N PHE A 749 5.03 4.96 45.40
CA PHE A 749 4.88 3.86 46.36
C PHE A 749 3.62 3.02 46.11
N ALA A 750 2.49 3.65 45.75
CA ALA A 750 1.27 2.95 45.38
C ALA A 750 1.47 2.08 44.12
N TYR A 751 2.20 2.57 43.12
CA TYR A 751 2.51 1.78 41.93
C TYR A 751 3.44 0.60 42.24
N LEU A 752 4.38 0.74 43.20
CA LEU A 752 5.23 -0.39 43.63
C LEU A 752 4.43 -1.52 44.29
N GLU A 753 3.42 -1.16 45.09
CA GLU A 753 2.48 -2.11 45.68
C GLU A 753 1.66 -2.82 44.60
N ARG A 754 1.23 -2.09 43.56
CA ARG A 754 0.55 -2.67 42.38
C ARG A 754 1.43 -3.62 41.57
N ILE A 755 2.70 -3.29 41.36
CA ILE A 755 3.65 -4.20 40.70
C ILE A 755 3.74 -5.50 41.50
N THR A 756 3.86 -5.42 42.83
CA THR A 756 3.93 -6.61 43.70
C THR A 756 2.67 -7.47 43.57
N LEU A 757 1.49 -6.83 43.59
CA LEU A 757 0.20 -7.49 43.42
C LEU A 757 0.09 -8.19 42.05
N PHE A 758 0.37 -7.48 40.96
CA PHE A 758 0.21 -8.02 39.62
C PHE A 758 1.26 -9.09 39.28
N CYS A 759 2.49 -8.99 39.77
CA CYS A 759 3.48 -10.08 39.69
C CYS A 759 3.00 -11.35 40.42
N HIS A 760 2.34 -11.18 41.57
CA HIS A 760 1.75 -12.31 42.30
C HIS A 760 0.56 -12.91 41.54
N GLN A 761 -0.36 -12.08 41.04
CA GLN A 761 -1.51 -12.54 40.25
C GLN A 761 -1.08 -13.26 38.98
N LEU A 762 -0.09 -12.72 38.25
CA LEU A 762 0.45 -13.35 37.05
C LEU A 762 1.07 -14.73 37.36
N ASN A 763 1.77 -14.86 38.49
CA ASN A 763 2.29 -16.13 38.97
C ASN A 763 1.19 -17.14 39.31
N VAL A 764 0.13 -16.70 39.98
CA VAL A 764 -1.01 -17.57 40.31
C VAL A 764 -1.70 -18.04 39.03
N THR A 765 -2.01 -17.12 38.12
CA THR A 765 -2.67 -17.44 36.84
C THR A 765 -1.82 -18.33 35.94
N SER A 766 -0.50 -18.17 35.93
CA SER A 766 0.40 -19.04 35.15
C SER A 766 0.40 -20.51 35.60
N LYS A 767 0.04 -20.78 36.86
CA LYS A 767 0.00 -22.13 37.45
C LYS A 767 -1.34 -22.83 37.25
N VAL A 768 -2.37 -22.10 36.84
CA VAL A 768 -3.68 -22.68 36.52
C VAL A 768 -3.52 -23.48 35.24
N LYS A 769 -3.60 -24.81 35.35
CA LYS A 769 -3.61 -25.68 34.17
C LYS A 769 -4.92 -25.46 33.42
N ALA A 770 -4.82 -25.23 32.12
CA ALA A 770 -5.96 -25.39 31.23
C ALA A 770 -6.25 -26.89 31.12
N ASP A 771 -7.26 -27.39 31.84
CA ASP A 771 -7.72 -28.76 31.68
C ASP A 771 -8.63 -28.82 30.44
N VAL A 772 -8.21 -29.60 29.45
CA VAL A 772 -9.04 -29.94 28.29
C VAL A 772 -9.75 -31.25 28.63
N GLN A 773 -11.04 -31.19 28.92
CA GLN A 773 -11.86 -32.39 29.08
C GLN A 773 -12.49 -32.72 27.73
N VAL A 774 -12.15 -33.90 27.21
CA VAL A 774 -12.86 -34.49 26.06
C VAL A 774 -14.12 -35.16 26.62
N VAL A 775 -15.30 -34.60 26.32
CA VAL A 775 -16.59 -35.19 26.67
C VAL A 775 -17.33 -35.48 25.37
N GLY A 776 -17.16 -36.69 24.82
CA GLY A 776 -17.68 -37.06 23.50
C GLY A 776 -16.82 -36.56 22.34
N ASP A 777 -17.45 -36.24 21.19
CA ASP A 777 -16.81 -35.66 19.98
C ASP A 777 -16.59 -34.13 20.06
N GLU A 778 -17.01 -33.48 21.16
CA GLU A 778 -16.81 -32.04 21.38
C GLU A 778 -15.70 -31.77 22.42
N LEU A 779 -14.72 -30.95 22.01
CA LEU A 779 -13.70 -30.36 22.87
C LEU A 779 -14.29 -29.17 23.63
N ARG A 780 -14.61 -29.33 24.92
CA ARG A 780 -14.90 -28.19 25.81
C ARG A 780 -13.66 -27.81 26.60
N VAL A 781 -13.29 -26.53 26.53
CA VAL A 781 -12.04 -26.02 27.10
C VAL A 781 -12.32 -25.15 28.33
N SER A 782 -11.80 -25.56 29.49
CA SER A 782 -11.78 -24.75 30.72
C SER A 782 -10.67 -23.68 30.75
N GLY A 783 -9.80 -23.68 29.72
CA GLY A 783 -8.63 -22.81 29.61
C GLY A 783 -8.88 -21.38 29.10
N LEU A 784 -10.10 -21.04 28.67
CA LEU A 784 -10.42 -19.71 28.15
C LEU A 784 -10.25 -18.63 29.24
N GLU A 785 -10.86 -18.83 30.41
CA GLU A 785 -10.75 -17.91 31.54
C GLU A 785 -9.32 -17.77 32.06
N ALA A 786 -8.54 -18.86 32.04
CA ALA A 786 -7.13 -18.84 32.43
C ALA A 786 -6.29 -18.03 31.43
N ALA A 787 -6.52 -18.20 30.12
CA ALA A 787 -5.81 -17.48 29.07
C ALA A 787 -6.16 -15.99 29.06
N THR A 788 -7.44 -15.63 29.16
CA THR A 788 -7.88 -14.22 29.21
C THR A 788 -7.39 -13.54 30.49
N SER A 789 -7.45 -14.21 31.64
CA SER A 789 -6.90 -13.70 32.90
C SER A 789 -5.38 -13.52 32.84
N LEU A 790 -4.66 -14.39 32.14
CA LEU A 790 -3.20 -14.28 31.98
C LEU A 790 -2.84 -13.00 31.21
N ILE A 791 -3.54 -12.75 30.09
CA ILE A 791 -3.36 -11.55 29.27
C ILE A 791 -3.72 -10.30 30.06
N GLN A 792 -4.83 -10.35 30.81
CA GLN A 792 -5.31 -9.23 31.61
C GLN A 792 -4.32 -8.87 32.74
N ASN A 793 -3.78 -9.88 33.43
CA ASN A 793 -2.75 -9.67 34.46
C ASN A 793 -1.44 -9.12 33.86
N ALA A 794 -1.05 -9.57 32.67
CA ALA A 794 0.09 -9.02 31.94
C ALA A 794 -0.13 -7.55 31.54
N LYS A 795 -1.34 -7.20 31.06
CA LYS A 795 -1.72 -5.81 30.74
C LYS A 795 -1.63 -4.92 31.98
N ASN A 796 -2.22 -5.35 33.09
CA ASN A 796 -2.26 -4.61 34.35
C ASN A 796 -0.87 -4.39 34.93
N LEU A 797 -0.02 -5.42 34.88
CA LEU A 797 1.38 -5.31 35.28
C LEU A 797 2.14 -4.31 34.40
N LEU A 798 2.00 -4.42 33.06
CA LEU A 798 2.68 -3.53 32.13
C LEU A 798 2.29 -2.06 32.35
N ASN A 799 1.01 -1.77 32.60
CA ASN A 799 0.56 -0.41 32.92
C ASN A 799 1.18 0.10 34.24
N ALA A 800 1.23 -0.73 35.29
CA ALA A 800 1.88 -0.37 36.56
C ALA A 800 3.38 -0.09 36.38
N VAL A 801 4.07 -0.84 35.50
CA VAL A 801 5.47 -0.60 35.13
C VAL A 801 5.63 0.76 34.44
N ILE A 802 4.77 1.11 33.48
CA ILE A 802 4.80 2.43 32.79
C ILE A 802 4.70 3.58 33.81
N LEU A 803 3.71 3.50 34.70
CA LEU A 803 3.47 4.52 35.71
C LEU A 803 4.63 4.63 36.70
N THR A 804 5.22 3.50 37.08
CA THR A 804 6.40 3.46 37.95
C THR A 804 7.61 4.11 37.30
N VAL A 805 7.88 3.86 36.02
CA VAL A 805 8.98 4.52 35.26
C VAL A 805 8.78 6.03 35.24
N LYS A 806 7.56 6.51 34.92
CA LYS A 806 7.21 7.94 34.90
C LYS A 806 7.43 8.59 36.27
N SER A 807 6.88 8.01 37.32
CA SER A 807 6.97 8.57 38.67
C SER A 807 8.39 8.48 39.24
N ALA A 808 9.15 7.43 38.93
CA ALA A 808 10.56 7.30 39.33
C ALA A 808 11.43 8.38 38.65
N PHE A 809 11.18 8.69 37.38
CA PHE A 809 11.84 9.81 36.69
C PHE A 809 11.56 11.14 37.38
N ILE A 810 10.30 11.46 37.65
CA ILE A 810 9.92 12.74 38.28
C ILE A 810 10.48 12.83 39.71
N ALA A 811 10.37 11.75 40.50
CA ALA A 811 10.86 11.70 41.87
C ALA A 811 12.38 11.89 41.96
N SER A 812 13.15 11.28 41.07
CA SER A 812 14.61 11.35 41.06
C SER A 812 15.18 12.66 40.50
N THR A 813 14.43 13.37 39.64
CA THR A 813 14.90 14.60 39.00
C THR A 813 14.38 15.87 39.68
N LYS A 814 13.07 15.93 39.98
CA LYS A 814 12.41 17.14 40.48
C LYS A 814 12.36 17.22 42.01
N TYR A 815 12.22 16.08 42.67
CA TYR A 815 11.95 16.01 44.11
C TYR A 815 13.09 15.38 44.93
N ARG A 816 14.30 15.26 44.38
CA ARG A 816 15.45 14.72 45.13
C ARG A 816 15.84 15.65 46.28
N ARG A 817 16.11 15.11 47.47
CA ARG A 817 16.59 15.91 48.62
C ARG A 817 17.94 16.56 48.32
N LYS A 818 18.04 17.88 48.54
CA LYS A 818 19.25 18.69 48.27
C LYS A 818 20.46 18.32 49.14
N GLU A 819 20.25 17.64 50.27
CA GLU A 819 21.29 17.24 51.24
C GLU A 819 21.84 15.81 51.02
N SER A 820 21.38 15.09 49.98
CA SER A 820 21.84 13.72 49.72
C SER A 820 23.24 13.71 49.07
N THR A 821 24.25 13.24 49.80
CA THR A 821 25.62 13.01 49.33
C THR A 821 25.80 11.69 48.57
N LYS A 822 24.75 10.87 48.44
CA LYS A 822 24.82 9.58 47.74
C LYS A 822 24.85 9.77 46.21
N PRO A 823 25.59 8.94 45.47
CA PRO A 823 25.57 8.95 44.00
C PRO A 823 24.15 8.66 43.48
N ARG A 824 23.84 9.15 42.28
CA ARG A 824 22.54 8.89 41.65
C ARG A 824 22.40 7.39 41.38
N ILE A 825 21.29 6.80 41.80
CA ILE A 825 21.00 5.36 41.67
C ILE A 825 20.87 4.95 40.21
N VAL A 826 20.24 5.81 39.40
CA VAL A 826 20.00 5.61 37.97
C VAL A 826 20.27 6.92 37.24
N GLU A 827 20.83 6.81 36.04
CA GLU A 827 21.10 7.94 35.18
C GLU A 827 20.02 8.05 34.09
N TRP A 828 19.22 9.11 34.14
CA TRP A 828 18.22 9.39 33.12
C TRP A 828 18.87 10.06 31.93
N ARG A 829 19.30 9.25 30.97
CA ARG A 829 19.77 9.71 29.67
C ARG A 829 18.64 9.60 28.68
N MET A 830 18.34 10.71 28.01
CA MET A 830 17.52 10.65 26.81
C MET A 830 18.23 9.73 25.83
N ALA A 831 17.50 8.79 25.25
CA ALA A 831 18.01 8.05 24.10
C ALA A 831 18.49 9.09 23.08
N LEU A 832 19.70 8.88 22.54
CA LEU A 832 20.24 9.75 21.49
C LEU A 832 19.11 9.97 20.47
N PRO A 833 18.71 11.22 20.16
CA PRO A 833 17.76 11.44 19.10
C PRO A 833 18.36 10.73 17.90
N GLN A 834 17.67 9.68 17.43
CA GLN A 834 18.14 8.95 16.27
C GLN A 834 18.37 10.02 15.22
N LYS A 835 19.61 10.10 14.70
CA LYS A 835 19.95 11.07 13.67
C LYS A 835 18.97 10.82 12.54
N GLN A 836 17.93 11.62 12.47
CA GLN A 836 17.10 11.62 11.28
C GLN A 836 18.04 12.09 10.19
N PRO A 837 18.27 11.27 9.17
CA PRO A 837 19.19 11.66 8.12
C PRO A 837 18.60 12.94 7.50
N LEU A 838 19.39 14.02 7.54
CA LEU A 838 19.00 15.35 7.01
C LEU A 838 18.66 15.28 5.51
N VAL A 839 19.18 14.25 4.84
CA VAL A 839 18.63 13.72 3.59
C VAL A 839 17.84 12.48 3.97
N LYS A 840 16.51 12.52 3.83
CA LYS A 840 15.73 11.29 3.80
C LYS A 840 16.32 10.45 2.67
N SER A 841 17.00 9.34 2.97
CA SER A 841 17.03 8.22 2.04
C SER A 841 15.59 7.98 1.59
N PRO A 842 15.30 7.55 0.36
CA PRO A 842 13.97 7.07 -0.01
C PRO A 842 13.69 5.79 0.79
N GLN A 843 13.42 5.97 2.08
CA GLN A 843 12.96 4.97 3.01
C GLN A 843 11.46 5.03 2.96
N LYS A 844 10.92 3.87 2.62
CA LYS A 844 9.58 3.38 2.91
C LYS A 844 9.01 4.09 4.14
N SER A 845 7.81 4.61 3.99
CA SER A 845 6.97 5.19 5.04
C SER A 845 6.69 4.17 6.15
N SER A 846 7.67 3.91 7.01
CA SER A 846 7.47 3.26 8.30
C SER A 846 7.21 4.35 9.34
N ASN A 847 5.95 4.74 9.50
CA ASN A 847 5.34 5.24 10.74
C ASN A 847 3.98 5.89 10.44
N THR A 848 3.04 5.06 10.03
CA THR A 848 1.60 5.23 10.27
C THR A 848 1.07 3.81 10.34
N GLN A 849 0.71 3.36 11.55
CA GLN A 849 0.11 2.05 11.78
C GLN A 849 -1.31 2.03 11.17
N GLY A 850 -1.38 1.83 9.85
CA GLY A 850 -2.35 0.89 9.31
C GLY A 850 -1.76 -0.51 9.48
N ILE A 851 -2.58 -1.53 9.69
CA ILE A 851 -2.15 -2.93 9.62
C ILE A 851 -1.64 -3.17 8.20
N ILE A 852 -0.33 -3.04 8.02
CA ILE A 852 0.39 -3.30 6.77
C ILE A 852 0.75 -4.78 6.85
N ARG A 853 0.04 -5.58 6.05
CA ARG A 853 0.25 -7.01 5.87
C ARG A 853 1.73 -7.28 5.62
N ARG A 854 2.37 -8.20 6.32
CA ARG A 854 3.83 -8.45 6.17
C ARG A 854 4.23 -9.02 4.79
N VAL A 855 3.28 -9.37 3.93
CA VAL A 855 3.52 -9.73 2.52
C VAL A 855 3.55 -8.49 1.62
N SER A 856 3.03 -7.35 2.08
CA SER A 856 2.98 -6.09 1.33
C SER A 856 4.27 -5.24 1.41
N GLU A 857 5.41 -5.83 1.76
CA GLU A 857 6.71 -5.26 1.40
C GLU A 857 6.96 -5.39 -0.11
N ARG A 858 6.03 -4.85 -0.90
CA ARG A 858 6.24 -4.46 -2.30
C ARG A 858 7.56 -3.71 -2.35
N ARG A 859 8.51 -4.18 -3.15
CA ARG A 859 9.34 -3.21 -3.85
C ARG A 859 8.42 -2.68 -4.93
N PRO A 860 7.91 -1.43 -4.85
CA PRO A 860 7.23 -0.88 -6.01
C PRO A 860 8.23 -0.99 -7.16
N GLN A 861 7.92 -1.77 -8.20
CA GLN A 861 8.53 -1.48 -9.48
C GLN A 861 8.24 0.00 -9.74
N PRO A 862 9.24 0.81 -10.13
CA PRO A 862 9.00 2.20 -10.48
C PRO A 862 7.81 2.23 -11.44
N PRO A 863 6.77 3.03 -11.20
CA PRO A 863 5.58 3.06 -12.06
C PRO A 863 5.91 3.27 -13.54
N MET A 864 7.02 3.97 -13.81
CA MET A 864 7.56 4.14 -15.16
C MET A 864 8.21 2.89 -15.75
N GLN A 865 8.76 1.96 -14.97
CA GLN A 865 9.34 0.72 -15.49
C GLN A 865 8.27 -0.27 -15.97
N THR A 866 7.17 -0.39 -15.23
CA THR A 866 6.01 -1.19 -15.66
C THR A 866 5.39 -0.56 -16.90
N LEU A 867 5.17 0.77 -16.92
CA LEU A 867 4.61 1.45 -18.10
C LEU A 867 5.56 1.54 -19.30
N ALA A 868 6.88 1.65 -19.09
CA ALA A 868 7.88 1.70 -20.17
C ALA A 868 8.09 0.34 -20.83
N GLN A 869 7.81 -0.78 -20.15
CA GLN A 869 7.77 -2.09 -20.80
C GLN A 869 6.62 -2.23 -21.80
N PHE A 870 5.60 -1.36 -21.72
CA PHE A 870 4.44 -1.31 -22.62
C PHE A 870 4.37 -0.02 -23.47
N GLN A 871 5.45 0.78 -23.48
CA GLN A 871 5.66 1.77 -24.54
C GLN A 871 6.12 1.00 -25.79
N VAL A 872 5.19 0.87 -26.73
CA VAL A 872 5.32 0.42 -28.13
C VAL A 872 6.75 0.02 -28.52
N ARG A 873 6.97 -1.29 -28.66
CA ARG A 873 7.99 -1.81 -29.58
C ARG A 873 7.40 -1.92 -30.98
#